data_AF-A0AAN7KDT7-F1
#
_entry.id   AF-A0AAN7KDT7-F1
#
_cell.length_a   1.000
_cell.length_b   1.000
_cell.length_c   1.000
_cell.angle_alpha   90.00
_cell.angle_beta   90.00
_cell.angle_gamma   90.00
#
_symmetry.space_group_name_H-M   'P 1'
#
loop_
_entity.id
_entity.type
_entity.pdbx_description
1 polymer ?
#
loop_
_entity_poly.entity_id
_entity_poly.type
_entity_poly.pdbx_seq_one_letter_code
_entity_poly.pdbx_strand_id
1 'polypeptide(L)'
;MLGHRIPHGKVLILLDDADRREQLSNLLPSLHKYAAGSRIIVTTRDRAVLEDFEVQHIHEVIGLREEDALVLLCKYAFKQDSPAAELADLSQEIVKATGGLPIAIEVIGSHLSSTREVDVWVEALQLLKNVKRIHQRLRISYDSLSDNAKKIFLDVACLFSGMDYGVPAHMWKPCELSPANVRRELCQRCLIKIGNDKKIWMHDLLKDLGREIVRQENEHPGGRTRLWRHSDAFDVLEMKQGTNKVEAIHLDIGVEDISDGGFNGKKFKKLTMLRFLDLGDINPFGNKKQPLRKLNGLSYHGNYPLNIPSDLHSTKLVVLDMSNSSITERWPGWTSTKVLENVEVLNLTSCHQLGRIPDFTPFKLMEKLILEDCLEIIKVEGSILSLTTLKSLSLKNCSKLRELPEDLSSLSNLEELIVDGTLIQEISISEGMESLTTLSAQRCSSLTQIPDSRNFMKLQQLLMSDYHHSVHGSSSSSRSNPMGYEYEVFLSFRGPDTRTKFTDHLYQRLVGASIDVFKDNMELPSGKEIGPQLLKGIENSKMYIVILSAGYARSKWCLEEAVNMVHCMDTADRLILPVFYHVTPHDVRHQTGDHYGPAFMEHENNHPWDTIDKWKVALSKIGKLKGWEIKDGNTGAEGEIVEEILNDVIKILDKFKLDVPHDYLVGIDDHVDEVRDMLAIEIADVRIVGICGMGGIGKTTIAKLVYNQLSYHFERCCFLENVREASSQSSGMKKLQSQLASDLFLRGQPEFDNTEKGKSKLRQRMPHEKVLILLDDADRREQLSNLLPSLHKYAAGSRIIVTTRDRAVLEDFEVQHIHEVTGLREEDALVLFCKYAFKQDSPAAELADLSREIVKATGGLPLAIEVIGSHLSSTREVDIWVEALQLLKNEKTIHQRLRISYDPLSDNAKKIFLDVACFFCGMDYRVPAHMWKSRELLPANVRRELCQRCLIKIGNDKKIWMHDLVKDLGREIVRLENEHAGERTRLWRHSDAFDVLEMELGTNKVEAIHLDIGVEDISHHGFDGNKFNNLTILRFLDLGNNNLVGNYKKRLLELNWLSYHGNYPLNIPSDLHSTKLVVLDLSNSSITERRPGWTPTKVP
;
A
#
# COMPACT_ATOMS: atom_id res chain seq x y z
N MET A 1 -22.72 -48.06 -0.39
CA MET A 1 -22.95 -48.16 -1.86
C MET A 1 -22.08 -47.23 -2.72
N LEU A 2 -21.30 -46.29 -2.17
CA LEU A 2 -20.44 -45.37 -2.96
C LEU A 2 -19.18 -46.01 -3.58
N GLY A 3 -18.83 -47.24 -3.21
CA GLY A 3 -17.56 -47.89 -3.62
C GLY A 3 -17.44 -48.31 -5.09
N HIS A 4 -18.51 -48.25 -5.90
CA HIS A 4 -18.54 -48.76 -7.28
C HIS A 4 -18.80 -47.70 -8.37
N ARG A 5 -18.95 -46.41 -8.02
CA ARG A 5 -19.22 -45.32 -8.98
C ARG A 5 -18.37 -44.07 -8.74
N ILE A 6 -17.06 -44.24 -8.52
CA ILE A 6 -16.15 -43.09 -8.54
C ILE A 6 -15.79 -42.82 -10.01
N PRO A 7 -16.08 -41.63 -10.57
CA PRO A 7 -15.78 -41.31 -11.96
C PRO A 7 -14.27 -41.43 -12.23
N HIS A 8 -13.87 -41.96 -13.40
CA HIS A 8 -12.47 -42.02 -13.82
C HIS A 8 -11.82 -40.63 -14.10
N GLY A 9 -12.49 -39.53 -13.74
CA GLY A 9 -12.02 -38.15 -13.93
C GLY A 9 -11.59 -37.47 -12.61
N LYS A 10 -10.91 -36.32 -12.73
CA LYS A 10 -10.56 -35.48 -11.56
C LYS A 10 -11.83 -34.96 -10.89
N VAL A 11 -11.91 -35.03 -9.57
CA VAL A 11 -13.06 -34.56 -8.78
C VAL A 11 -12.66 -33.47 -7.79
N LEU A 12 -13.56 -32.52 -7.55
CA LEU A 12 -13.50 -31.56 -6.44
C LEU A 12 -14.65 -31.89 -5.48
N ILE A 13 -14.33 -32.23 -4.23
CA ILE A 13 -15.31 -32.59 -3.20
C ILE A 13 -15.19 -31.58 -2.05
N LEU A 14 -16.30 -31.02 -1.59
CA LEU A 14 -16.37 -30.16 -0.40
C LEU A 14 -17.21 -30.88 0.67
N LEU A 15 -16.63 -31.10 1.84
CA LEU A 15 -17.32 -31.61 3.03
C LEU A 15 -17.37 -30.49 4.07
N ASP A 16 -18.57 -30.02 4.36
CA ASP A 16 -18.78 -28.92 5.29
C ASP A 16 -19.09 -29.40 6.71
N ASP A 17 -18.51 -28.76 7.72
CA ASP A 17 -18.73 -28.95 9.16
C ASP A 17 -18.52 -30.40 9.68
N ALA A 18 -17.36 -30.99 9.38
CA ALA A 18 -17.01 -32.32 9.87
C ALA A 18 -16.58 -32.27 11.35
N ASP A 19 -17.39 -32.82 12.25
CA ASP A 19 -17.15 -32.73 13.70
C ASP A 19 -16.51 -34.00 14.30
N ARG A 20 -16.47 -35.11 13.56
CA ARG A 20 -15.87 -36.38 14.00
C ARG A 20 -15.24 -37.14 12.83
N ARG A 21 -14.12 -37.81 13.12
CA ARG A 21 -13.37 -38.66 12.16
C ARG A 21 -14.25 -39.70 11.44
N GLU A 22 -15.22 -40.28 12.13
CA GLU A 22 -16.12 -41.32 11.59
C GLU A 22 -16.93 -40.82 10.38
N GLN A 23 -17.36 -39.55 10.38
CA GLN A 23 -18.11 -38.96 9.26
C GLN A 23 -17.26 -38.90 7.99
N LEU A 24 -16.01 -38.44 8.12
CA LEU A 24 -15.06 -38.39 7.03
C LEU A 24 -14.77 -39.79 6.48
N SER A 25 -14.60 -40.79 7.36
CA SER A 25 -14.34 -42.17 6.95
C SER A 25 -15.52 -42.85 6.23
N ASN A 26 -16.76 -42.43 6.52
CA ASN A 26 -17.97 -42.96 5.87
C ASN A 26 -18.25 -42.31 4.51
N LEU A 27 -17.88 -41.03 4.35
CA LEU A 27 -18.14 -40.24 3.15
C LEU A 27 -17.01 -40.33 2.12
N LEU A 28 -15.78 -40.58 2.57
CA LEU A 28 -14.60 -40.68 1.73
C LEU A 28 -14.09 -42.13 1.68
N PRO A 29 -14.28 -42.84 0.54
CA PRO A 29 -13.51 -44.03 0.23
C PRO A 29 -12.00 -43.75 0.27
N SER A 30 -11.22 -44.81 0.37
CA SER A 30 -9.76 -44.73 0.38
C SER A 30 -9.19 -43.86 -0.75
N LEU A 31 -8.31 -42.91 -0.39
CA LEU A 31 -7.84 -41.83 -1.27
C LEU A 31 -7.22 -42.30 -2.60
N HIS A 32 -6.69 -43.53 -2.64
CA HIS A 32 -6.14 -44.15 -3.85
C HIS A 32 -7.18 -44.47 -4.94
N LYS A 33 -8.48 -44.38 -4.63
CA LYS A 33 -9.57 -44.61 -5.59
C LYS A 33 -9.90 -43.37 -6.43
N TYR A 34 -9.34 -42.21 -6.12
CA TYR A 34 -9.56 -40.97 -6.86
C TYR A 34 -8.49 -40.75 -7.92
N ALA A 35 -8.86 -40.16 -9.06
CA ALA A 35 -7.91 -39.84 -10.12
C ALA A 35 -6.90 -38.77 -9.68
N ALA A 36 -5.65 -38.88 -10.16
CA ALA A 36 -4.58 -37.93 -9.86
C ALA A 36 -4.98 -36.49 -10.24
N GLY A 37 -4.85 -35.56 -9.29
CA GLY A 37 -5.27 -34.16 -9.45
C GLY A 37 -6.67 -33.84 -8.91
N SER A 38 -7.35 -34.80 -8.27
CA SER A 38 -8.55 -34.53 -7.49
C SER A 38 -8.25 -33.68 -6.23
N ARG A 39 -9.24 -32.94 -5.75
CA ARG A 39 -9.15 -32.07 -4.56
C ARG A 39 -10.34 -32.36 -3.64
N ILE A 40 -10.07 -32.48 -2.35
CA ILE A 40 -11.09 -32.64 -1.31
C ILE A 40 -10.85 -31.54 -0.29
N ILE A 41 -11.87 -30.72 -0.04
CA ILE A 41 -11.85 -29.64 0.94
C ILE A 41 -12.77 -30.07 2.08
N VAL A 42 -12.27 -30.00 3.31
CA VAL A 42 -13.03 -30.28 4.53
C VAL A 42 -13.00 -29.03 5.40
N THR A 43 -14.16 -28.54 5.83
CA THR A 43 -14.26 -27.47 6.83
C THR A 43 -14.59 -28.09 8.19
N THR A 44 -14.00 -27.56 9.25
CA THR A 44 -14.30 -27.95 10.63
C THR A 44 -13.91 -26.85 11.60
N ARG A 45 -14.46 -26.90 12.81
CA ARG A 45 -14.08 -26.04 13.93
C ARG A 45 -13.06 -26.69 14.85
N ASP A 46 -12.75 -27.97 14.63
CA ASP A 46 -11.77 -28.74 15.42
C ASP A 46 -10.63 -29.23 14.53
N ARG A 47 -9.47 -28.60 14.66
CA ARG A 47 -8.26 -28.95 13.92
C ARG A 47 -7.85 -30.42 14.14
N ALA A 48 -8.16 -31.01 15.29
CA ALA A 48 -7.83 -32.41 15.58
C ALA A 48 -8.57 -33.39 14.65
N VAL A 49 -9.79 -33.07 14.20
CA VAL A 49 -10.54 -33.91 13.25
C VAL A 49 -9.82 -34.01 11.90
N LEU A 50 -9.14 -32.93 11.50
CA LEU A 50 -8.32 -32.87 10.28
C LEU A 50 -7.01 -33.66 10.45
N GLU A 51 -6.35 -33.48 11.59
CA GLU A 51 -5.08 -34.15 11.92
C GLU A 51 -5.27 -35.67 12.07
N ASP A 52 -6.34 -36.11 12.75
CA ASP A 52 -6.70 -37.53 12.92
C ASP A 52 -7.07 -38.21 11.60
N PHE A 53 -7.57 -37.44 10.63
CA PHE A 53 -7.87 -37.90 9.28
C PHE A 53 -6.69 -37.75 8.30
N GLU A 54 -5.53 -37.28 8.80
CA GLU A 54 -4.27 -37.11 8.06
C GLU A 54 -4.41 -36.24 6.79
N VAL A 55 -5.13 -35.11 6.86
CA VAL A 55 -5.26 -34.21 5.70
C VAL A 55 -3.94 -33.53 5.32
N GLN A 56 -3.77 -33.26 4.01
CA GLN A 56 -2.51 -32.75 3.44
C GLN A 56 -2.26 -31.25 3.71
N HIS A 57 -3.32 -30.45 3.80
CA HIS A 57 -3.24 -29.01 3.98
C HIS A 57 -4.35 -28.54 4.94
N ILE A 58 -4.00 -27.76 5.95
CA ILE A 58 -4.92 -27.16 6.91
C ILE A 58 -4.83 -25.65 6.75
N HIS A 59 -5.95 -25.00 6.43
CA HIS A 59 -6.08 -23.55 6.36
C HIS A 59 -6.98 -23.08 7.50
N GLU A 60 -6.46 -22.16 8.32
CA GLU A 60 -7.16 -21.60 9.46
C GLU A 60 -7.85 -20.29 9.06
N VAL A 61 -9.18 -20.24 9.18
CA VAL A 61 -9.98 -19.07 8.82
C VAL A 61 -10.04 -18.11 10.01
N ILE A 62 -9.59 -16.87 9.80
CA ILE A 62 -9.57 -15.81 10.81
C ILE A 62 -10.82 -14.93 10.64
N GLY A 63 -11.34 -14.36 11.74
CA GLY A 63 -12.44 -13.39 11.72
C GLY A 63 -12.13 -12.14 10.89
N LEU A 64 -13.18 -11.40 10.53
CA LEU A 64 -13.07 -10.15 9.77
C LEU A 64 -12.32 -9.09 10.56
N ARG A 65 -11.47 -8.32 9.89
CA ARG A 65 -10.87 -7.10 10.45
C ARG A 65 -11.98 -6.11 10.80
N GLU A 66 -11.77 -5.24 11.79
CA GLU A 66 -12.80 -4.28 12.24
C GLU A 66 -13.41 -3.45 11.10
N GLU A 67 -12.60 -3.06 10.11
CA GLU A 67 -13.05 -2.30 8.94
C GLU A 67 -13.95 -3.14 8.03
N ASP A 68 -13.57 -4.39 7.74
CA ASP A 68 -14.37 -5.33 6.95
C ASP A 68 -15.66 -5.74 7.68
N ALA A 69 -15.57 -5.87 9.00
CA ALA A 69 -16.69 -6.15 9.90
C ALA A 69 -17.67 -4.97 9.99
N LEU A 70 -17.18 -3.73 9.97
CA LEU A 70 -17.98 -2.52 9.93
C LEU A 70 -18.66 -2.33 8.58
N VAL A 71 -17.93 -2.54 7.49
CA VAL A 71 -18.51 -2.57 6.14
C VAL A 71 -19.60 -3.64 6.06
N LEU A 72 -19.38 -4.83 6.63
CA LEU A 72 -20.40 -5.88 6.68
C LEU A 72 -21.61 -5.49 7.55
N LEU A 73 -21.41 -4.90 8.73
CA LEU A 73 -22.54 -4.42 9.56
C LEU A 73 -23.35 -3.40 8.78
N CYS A 74 -22.66 -2.50 8.08
CA CYS A 74 -23.30 -1.41 7.37
C CYS A 74 -24.04 -1.91 6.12
N LYS A 75 -23.50 -2.91 5.42
CA LYS A 75 -24.21 -3.57 4.31
C LYS A 75 -25.54 -4.17 4.77
N TYR A 76 -25.63 -4.69 6.00
CA TYR A 76 -26.87 -5.29 6.50
C TYR A 76 -27.80 -4.28 7.19
N ALA A 77 -27.27 -3.37 8.02
CA ALA A 77 -28.02 -2.36 8.78
C ALA A 77 -28.40 -1.11 7.98
N PHE A 78 -27.52 -0.70 7.07
CA PHE A 78 -27.66 0.54 6.32
C PHE A 78 -27.84 0.33 4.81
N LYS A 79 -27.57 -0.87 4.29
CA LYS A 79 -27.54 -1.18 2.85
C LYS A 79 -26.49 -0.35 2.09
N GLN A 80 -25.40 -0.01 2.77
CA GLN A 80 -24.26 0.78 2.27
C GLN A 80 -23.03 0.45 3.10
N ASP A 81 -21.83 0.79 2.63
CA ASP A 81 -20.58 0.31 3.26
C ASP A 81 -20.16 1.11 4.51
N SER A 82 -20.94 2.12 4.90
CA SER A 82 -20.64 3.01 6.04
C SER A 82 -21.87 3.32 6.89
N PRO A 83 -21.68 3.60 8.19
CA PRO A 83 -22.79 3.87 9.09
C PRO A 83 -23.33 5.29 8.90
N ALA A 84 -24.61 5.49 9.23
CA ALA A 84 -25.16 6.84 9.34
C ALA A 84 -24.39 7.64 10.41
N ALA A 85 -24.13 8.93 10.19
CA ALA A 85 -23.25 9.74 11.04
C ALA A 85 -23.65 9.74 12.53
N GLU A 86 -24.95 9.78 12.82
CA GLU A 86 -25.53 9.73 14.16
C GLU A 86 -25.45 8.35 14.85
N LEU A 87 -25.20 7.30 14.07
CA LEU A 87 -25.06 5.91 14.53
C LEU A 87 -23.63 5.39 14.30
N ALA A 88 -22.69 6.24 13.86
CA ALA A 88 -21.33 5.83 13.49
C ALA A 88 -20.58 5.23 14.69
N ASP A 89 -20.65 5.91 15.83
CA ASP A 89 -20.04 5.46 17.09
C ASP A 89 -20.71 4.17 17.59
N LEU A 90 -22.04 4.10 17.55
CA LEU A 90 -22.83 2.90 17.90
C LEU A 90 -22.53 1.71 16.98
N SER A 91 -22.33 1.95 15.69
CA SER A 91 -22.02 0.92 14.68
C SER A 91 -20.61 0.36 14.91
N GLN A 92 -19.64 1.21 15.22
CA GLN A 92 -18.31 0.76 15.63
C GLN A 92 -18.35 -0.01 16.95
N GLU A 93 -19.14 0.43 17.94
CA GLU A 93 -19.30 -0.32 19.20
C GLU A 93 -19.98 -1.68 19.00
N ILE A 94 -20.97 -1.78 18.11
CA ILE A 94 -21.62 -3.04 17.74
C ILE A 94 -20.62 -3.98 17.03
N VAL A 95 -19.84 -3.47 16.07
CA VAL A 95 -18.80 -4.25 15.38
C VAL A 95 -17.78 -4.80 16.36
N LYS A 96 -17.33 -3.97 17.31
CA LYS A 96 -16.45 -4.37 18.41
C LYS A 96 -17.07 -5.45 19.29
N ALA A 97 -18.33 -5.27 19.71
CA ALA A 97 -19.05 -6.25 20.53
C ALA A 97 -19.32 -7.58 19.81
N THR A 98 -19.31 -7.58 18.47
CA THR A 98 -19.42 -8.77 17.62
C THR A 98 -18.07 -9.32 17.15
N GLY A 99 -16.96 -8.70 17.60
CA GLY A 99 -15.60 -8.72 17.06
C GLY A 99 -15.39 -9.65 15.87
N GLY A 100 -15.75 -9.13 14.69
CA GLY A 100 -15.31 -9.69 13.43
C GLY A 100 -15.96 -11.01 13.02
N LEU A 101 -16.93 -11.58 13.76
CA LEU A 101 -17.66 -12.76 13.30
C LEU A 101 -18.69 -12.36 12.24
N PRO A 102 -18.55 -12.77 10.96
CA PRO A 102 -19.47 -12.35 9.89
C PRO A 102 -20.92 -12.66 10.24
N ILE A 103 -21.20 -13.86 10.75
CA ILE A 103 -22.57 -14.31 11.07
C ILE A 103 -23.24 -13.52 12.20
N ALA A 104 -22.46 -12.99 13.16
CA ALA A 104 -23.00 -12.16 14.22
C ALA A 104 -23.41 -10.80 13.64
N ILE A 105 -22.50 -10.21 12.87
CA ILE A 105 -22.63 -8.91 12.22
C ILE A 105 -23.83 -8.89 11.26
N GLU A 106 -24.02 -9.94 10.46
CA GLU A 106 -25.15 -10.05 9.53
C GLU A 106 -26.52 -10.09 10.24
N VAL A 107 -26.63 -10.87 11.32
CA VAL A 107 -27.88 -11.03 12.08
C VAL A 107 -28.28 -9.72 12.75
N ILE A 108 -27.32 -9.02 13.33
CA ILE A 108 -27.55 -7.74 14.02
C ILE A 108 -27.82 -6.64 13.01
N GLY A 109 -27.01 -6.56 11.96
CA GLY A 109 -27.22 -5.57 10.92
C GLY A 109 -28.61 -5.72 10.30
N SER A 110 -29.05 -6.94 10.04
CA SER A 110 -30.40 -7.20 9.53
C SER A 110 -31.50 -6.83 10.53
N HIS A 111 -31.27 -7.02 11.83
CA HIS A 111 -32.23 -6.63 12.87
C HIS A 111 -32.36 -5.09 13.00
N LEU A 112 -31.27 -4.38 12.76
CA LEU A 112 -31.17 -2.92 12.80
C LEU A 112 -31.53 -2.25 11.47
N SER A 113 -31.80 -3.03 10.42
CA SER A 113 -32.04 -2.50 9.08
C SER A 113 -33.37 -1.78 8.91
N SER A 114 -34.30 -1.94 9.87
CA SER A 114 -35.64 -1.37 9.85
C SER A 114 -35.78 -0.06 10.64
N THR A 115 -34.71 0.41 11.32
CA THR A 115 -34.78 1.60 12.17
C THR A 115 -33.49 2.42 12.16
N ARG A 116 -33.64 3.73 12.35
CA ARG A 116 -32.56 4.70 12.60
C ARG A 116 -32.66 5.33 13.99
N GLU A 117 -33.63 4.91 14.81
CA GLU A 117 -33.78 5.42 16.17
C GLU A 117 -32.58 5.02 17.04
N VAL A 118 -31.90 6.02 17.58
CA VAL A 118 -30.70 5.86 18.41
C VAL A 118 -30.98 4.95 19.61
N ASP A 119 -32.15 5.04 20.24
CA ASP A 119 -32.53 4.24 21.40
C ASP A 119 -32.59 2.73 21.09
N VAL A 120 -33.03 2.33 19.90
CA VAL A 120 -33.08 0.91 19.47
C VAL A 120 -31.68 0.38 19.16
N TRP A 121 -30.80 1.21 18.62
CA TRP A 121 -29.39 0.88 18.41
C TRP A 121 -28.64 0.75 19.75
N VAL A 122 -28.95 1.60 20.73
CA VAL A 122 -28.46 1.51 22.11
C VAL A 122 -28.99 0.24 22.78
N GLU A 123 -30.27 -0.10 22.62
CA GLU A 123 -30.87 -1.32 23.19
C GLU A 123 -30.33 -2.60 22.52
N ALA A 124 -30.10 -2.60 21.20
CA ALA A 124 -29.45 -3.69 20.48
C ALA A 124 -27.98 -3.88 20.88
N LEU A 125 -27.24 -2.78 21.06
CA LEU A 125 -25.89 -2.80 21.62
C LEU A 125 -25.91 -3.28 23.08
N GLN A 126 -26.92 -2.93 23.89
CA GLN A 126 -27.13 -3.48 25.23
C GLN A 126 -27.51 -4.97 25.20
N LEU A 127 -28.26 -5.43 24.20
CA LEU A 127 -28.61 -6.83 23.93
C LEU A 127 -27.42 -7.65 23.44
N LEU A 128 -26.47 -7.04 22.73
CA LEU A 128 -25.21 -7.66 22.30
C LEU A 128 -24.18 -7.70 23.40
N LYS A 129 -24.12 -6.64 24.20
CA LYS A 129 -23.50 -6.64 25.52
C LYS A 129 -24.22 -7.62 26.46
N ASN A 130 -25.45 -8.05 26.15
CA ASN A 130 -26.15 -9.20 26.74
C ASN A 130 -25.81 -10.46 25.94
N VAL A 131 -24.56 -10.85 26.07
CA VAL A 131 -23.78 -11.64 25.13
C VAL A 131 -24.18 -13.12 24.96
N LYS A 132 -25.40 -13.49 25.33
CA LYS A 132 -25.79 -14.90 25.52
C LYS A 132 -25.71 -15.72 24.23
N ARG A 133 -26.09 -15.22 23.04
CA ARG A 133 -26.21 -16.06 21.83
C ARG A 133 -24.90 -16.27 21.05
N ILE A 134 -24.02 -15.26 20.99
CA ILE A 134 -22.67 -15.37 20.41
C ILE A 134 -21.73 -16.05 21.41
N HIS A 135 -21.79 -15.71 22.70
CA HIS A 135 -21.07 -16.46 23.71
C HIS A 135 -21.54 -17.90 23.79
N GLN A 136 -22.82 -18.23 23.63
CA GLN A 136 -23.23 -19.64 23.56
C GLN A 136 -22.51 -20.43 22.46
N ARG A 137 -22.20 -19.80 21.30
CA ARG A 137 -21.48 -20.47 20.21
C ARG A 137 -19.97 -20.53 20.45
N LEU A 138 -19.35 -19.45 20.93
CA LEU A 138 -17.90 -19.42 21.23
C LEU A 138 -17.53 -20.15 22.53
N ARG A 139 -18.47 -20.22 23.48
CA ARG A 139 -18.33 -20.90 24.76
C ARG A 139 -18.17 -22.40 24.58
N ILE A 140 -18.63 -22.98 23.48
CA ILE A 140 -18.34 -24.39 23.13
C ILE A 140 -16.82 -24.62 23.04
N SER A 141 -16.08 -23.67 22.46
CA SER A 141 -14.62 -23.74 22.34
C SER A 141 -13.90 -23.53 23.68
N TYR A 142 -14.47 -22.71 24.57
CA TYR A 142 -13.96 -22.52 25.95
C TYR A 142 -14.29 -23.71 26.85
N ASP A 143 -15.51 -24.22 26.82
CA ASP A 143 -16.00 -25.30 27.68
C ASP A 143 -15.22 -26.60 27.44
N SER A 144 -14.75 -26.80 26.21
CA SER A 144 -13.94 -27.95 25.81
C SER A 144 -12.45 -27.82 26.16
N LEU A 145 -11.99 -26.69 26.72
CA LEU A 145 -10.61 -26.52 27.20
C LEU A 145 -10.34 -27.31 28.48
N SER A 146 -9.08 -27.67 28.68
CA SER A 146 -8.59 -28.14 29.98
C SER A 146 -8.74 -27.06 31.06
N ASP A 147 -8.88 -27.46 32.33
CA ASP A 147 -9.07 -26.51 33.43
C ASP A 147 -7.90 -25.51 33.58
N ASN A 148 -6.67 -25.95 33.25
CA ASN A 148 -5.50 -25.08 33.24
C ASN A 148 -5.55 -24.08 32.07
N ALA A 149 -6.00 -24.51 30.89
CA ALA A 149 -6.17 -23.64 29.74
C ALA A 149 -7.29 -22.61 29.94
N LYS A 150 -8.39 -23.00 30.59
CA LYS A 150 -9.45 -22.06 31.00
C LYS A 150 -8.92 -20.94 31.88
N LYS A 151 -8.11 -21.27 32.89
CA LYS A 151 -7.53 -20.25 33.79
C LYS A 151 -6.63 -19.26 33.05
N ILE A 152 -5.72 -19.76 32.20
CA ILE A 152 -4.83 -18.89 31.41
C ILE A 152 -5.61 -18.07 30.38
N PHE A 153 -6.63 -18.65 29.74
CA PHE A 153 -7.51 -17.92 28.84
C PHE A 153 -8.17 -16.71 29.53
N LEU A 154 -8.72 -16.90 30.73
CA LEU A 154 -9.31 -15.81 31.51
C LEU A 154 -8.28 -14.78 31.97
N ASP A 155 -7.08 -15.22 32.35
CA ASP A 155 -5.98 -14.33 32.74
C ASP A 155 -5.52 -13.46 31.55
N VAL A 156 -5.41 -14.03 30.34
CA VAL A 156 -5.10 -13.28 29.10
C VAL A 156 -6.21 -12.31 28.71
N ALA A 157 -7.48 -12.77 28.73
CA ALA A 157 -8.63 -11.95 28.37
C ALA A 157 -8.80 -10.72 29.30
N CYS A 158 -8.49 -10.91 30.59
CA CYS A 158 -8.69 -9.86 31.59
C CYS A 158 -7.47 -8.94 31.75
N LEU A 159 -6.24 -9.48 31.71
CA LEU A 159 -5.03 -8.72 32.07
C LEU A 159 -3.93 -8.73 31.00
N PHE A 160 -3.62 -9.88 30.37
CA PHE A 160 -2.33 -10.06 29.67
C PHE A 160 -2.35 -9.94 28.14
N SER A 161 -3.46 -9.51 27.54
CA SER A 161 -3.54 -9.26 26.09
C SER A 161 -2.59 -8.12 25.68
N GLY A 162 -1.74 -8.36 24.70
CA GLY A 162 -0.73 -7.41 24.20
C GLY A 162 0.63 -7.44 24.91
N MET A 163 0.80 -8.25 25.97
CA MET A 163 2.10 -8.39 26.65
C MET A 163 3.01 -9.43 25.98
N ASP A 164 4.33 -9.27 26.13
CA ASP A 164 5.31 -10.33 25.79
C ASP A 164 4.96 -11.60 26.60
N TYR A 165 4.68 -12.72 25.91
CA TYR A 165 4.26 -13.99 26.52
C TYR A 165 5.24 -14.50 27.58
N GLY A 166 6.52 -14.18 27.44
CA GLY A 166 7.56 -14.51 28.41
C GLY A 166 7.23 -13.99 29.80
N VAL A 167 6.66 -12.79 29.94
CA VAL A 167 6.36 -12.19 31.26
C VAL A 167 5.26 -12.97 32.02
N PRO A 168 4.02 -13.12 31.50
CA PRO A 168 2.97 -13.87 32.20
C PRO A 168 3.27 -15.37 32.30
N ALA A 169 4.09 -15.95 31.41
CA ALA A 169 4.53 -17.34 31.55
C ALA A 169 5.26 -17.61 32.88
N HIS A 170 6.11 -16.67 33.33
CA HIS A 170 6.75 -16.77 34.64
C HIS A 170 5.71 -16.65 35.77
N MET A 171 4.72 -15.78 35.62
CA MET A 171 3.65 -15.60 36.62
C MET A 171 2.76 -16.85 36.80
N TRP A 172 2.56 -17.64 35.75
CA TRP A 172 1.76 -18.88 35.77
C TRP A 172 2.52 -20.11 36.26
N LYS A 173 3.85 -20.13 36.15
CA LYS A 173 4.70 -21.28 36.53
C LYS A 173 4.54 -21.66 38.02
N PRO A 174 4.56 -20.73 39.00
CA PRO A 174 4.28 -21.04 40.41
C PRO A 174 2.85 -21.52 40.69
N CYS A 175 1.93 -21.37 39.73
CA CYS A 175 0.53 -21.83 39.83
C CYS A 175 0.34 -23.27 39.33
N GLU A 176 1.41 -23.98 38.93
CA GLU A 176 1.37 -25.34 38.34
C GLU A 176 0.55 -25.43 37.03
N LEU A 177 0.35 -24.30 36.34
CA LEU A 177 -0.49 -24.21 35.13
C LEU A 177 0.21 -24.68 33.85
N SER A 178 1.44 -25.19 33.92
CA SER A 178 2.24 -25.68 32.78
C SER A 178 2.13 -24.81 31.51
N PRO A 179 2.64 -23.57 31.53
CA PRO A 179 2.41 -22.55 30.49
C PRO A 179 2.67 -23.02 29.06
N ALA A 180 3.71 -23.82 28.83
CA ALA A 180 4.07 -24.32 27.51
C ALA A 180 3.01 -25.26 26.89
N ASN A 181 2.40 -26.12 27.72
CA ASN A 181 1.35 -27.04 27.27
C ASN A 181 0.04 -26.28 27.01
N VAL A 182 -0.28 -25.32 27.88
CA VAL A 182 -1.48 -24.49 27.72
C VAL A 182 -1.36 -23.53 26.54
N ARG A 183 -0.16 -22.95 26.28
CA ARG A 183 0.10 -22.16 25.08
C ARG A 183 -0.21 -22.96 23.82
N ARG A 184 0.27 -24.20 23.76
CA ARG A 184 0.03 -25.10 22.63
C ARG A 184 -1.47 -25.38 22.46
N GLU A 185 -2.19 -25.70 23.53
CA GLU A 185 -3.64 -25.92 23.49
C GLU A 185 -4.41 -24.68 23.01
N LEU A 186 -4.12 -23.50 23.57
CA LEU A 186 -4.81 -22.25 23.21
C LEU A 186 -4.49 -21.78 21.78
N CYS A 187 -3.26 -21.95 21.31
CA CYS A 187 -2.89 -21.65 19.91
C CYS A 187 -3.45 -22.67 18.93
N GLN A 188 -3.47 -23.97 19.25
CA GLN A 188 -4.06 -25.01 18.39
C GLN A 188 -5.56 -24.82 18.19
N ARG A 189 -6.24 -24.25 19.19
CA ARG A 189 -7.67 -23.91 19.15
C ARG A 189 -7.94 -22.49 18.66
N CYS A 190 -6.90 -21.80 18.18
CA CYS A 190 -7.01 -20.47 17.58
C CYS A 190 -7.55 -19.42 18.57
N LEU A 191 -7.41 -19.67 19.88
CA LEU A 191 -7.94 -18.80 20.93
C LEU A 191 -6.98 -17.64 21.28
N ILE A 192 -5.69 -17.85 21.05
CA ILE A 192 -4.63 -16.83 21.14
C ILE A 192 -3.57 -17.07 20.04
N LYS A 193 -2.86 -16.01 19.65
CA LYS A 193 -1.69 -16.06 18.75
C LYS A 193 -0.50 -15.38 19.43
N ILE A 194 0.71 -15.91 19.25
CA ILE A 194 1.95 -15.23 19.67
C ILE A 194 2.59 -14.62 18.43
N GLY A 195 2.77 -13.29 18.42
CA GLY A 195 3.37 -12.56 17.31
C GLY A 195 4.87 -12.79 17.17
N ASN A 196 5.46 -12.33 16.06
CA ASN A 196 6.93 -12.35 15.86
C ASN A 196 7.66 -11.46 16.88
N ASP A 197 6.96 -10.49 17.46
CA ASP A 197 7.37 -9.63 18.56
C ASP A 197 7.21 -10.28 19.94
N LYS A 198 6.90 -11.58 20.00
CA LYS A 198 6.63 -12.38 21.20
C LYS A 198 5.37 -11.95 21.99
N LYS A 199 4.55 -11.02 21.49
CA LYS A 199 3.35 -10.54 22.19
C LYS A 199 2.16 -11.49 22.05
N ILE A 200 1.34 -11.57 23.11
CA ILE A 200 0.09 -12.34 23.12
C ILE A 200 -1.01 -11.54 22.44
N TRP A 201 -1.49 -12.03 21.30
CA TRP A 201 -2.67 -11.53 20.62
C TRP A 201 -3.89 -12.41 20.93
N MET A 202 -5.00 -11.79 21.32
CA MET A 202 -6.30 -12.44 21.53
C MET A 202 -7.36 -11.57 20.86
N HIS A 203 -8.22 -12.18 20.04
CA HIS A 203 -9.30 -11.48 19.37
C HIS A 203 -10.28 -10.85 20.39
N ASP A 204 -10.78 -9.64 20.12
CA ASP A 204 -11.69 -8.92 21.03
C ASP A 204 -12.96 -9.71 21.43
N LEU A 205 -13.56 -10.51 20.56
CA LEU A 205 -14.65 -11.42 20.96
C LEU A 205 -14.28 -12.44 22.01
N LEU A 206 -13.08 -13.02 21.89
CA LEU A 206 -12.61 -14.03 22.84
C LEU A 206 -12.25 -13.38 24.17
N LYS A 207 -11.72 -12.15 24.10
CA LYS A 207 -11.49 -11.28 25.24
C LYS A 207 -12.81 -10.96 25.95
N ASP A 208 -13.84 -10.59 25.21
CA ASP A 208 -15.18 -10.29 25.72
C ASP A 208 -15.89 -11.54 26.26
N LEU A 209 -15.72 -12.70 25.62
CA LEU A 209 -16.16 -13.99 26.14
C LEU A 209 -15.52 -14.28 27.50
N GLY A 210 -14.20 -14.16 27.60
CA GLY A 210 -13.48 -14.37 28.86
C GLY A 210 -13.99 -13.44 29.97
N ARG A 211 -14.14 -12.15 29.65
CA ARG A 211 -14.66 -11.13 30.59
C ARG A 211 -16.09 -11.42 31.03
N GLU A 212 -16.95 -11.85 30.12
CA GLU A 212 -18.33 -12.20 30.45
C GLU A 212 -18.43 -13.50 31.25
N ILE A 213 -17.58 -14.50 30.99
CA ILE A 213 -17.47 -15.68 31.84
C ILE A 213 -17.17 -15.26 33.29
N VAL A 214 -16.23 -14.34 33.48
CA VAL A 214 -15.91 -13.81 34.81
C VAL A 214 -17.07 -13.00 35.41
N ARG A 215 -17.81 -12.21 34.61
CA ARG A 215 -19.04 -11.53 35.07
C ARG A 215 -20.08 -12.51 35.60
N GLN A 216 -20.24 -13.65 34.93
CA GLN A 216 -21.23 -14.66 35.28
C GLN A 216 -20.86 -15.45 36.55
N GLU A 217 -19.62 -15.37 37.04
CA GLU A 217 -19.22 -16.00 38.31
C GLU A 217 -19.94 -15.39 39.52
N ASN A 218 -20.16 -14.07 39.48
CA ASN A 218 -20.88 -13.34 40.52
C ASN A 218 -21.37 -11.99 40.03
N GLU A 219 -22.63 -11.66 40.33
CA GLU A 219 -23.20 -10.35 40.05
C GLU A 219 -22.38 -9.23 40.71
N HIS A 220 -21.96 -9.45 41.95
CA HIS A 220 -21.15 -8.49 42.69
C HIS A 220 -19.66 -8.66 42.36
N PRO A 221 -18.94 -7.59 41.93
CA PRO A 221 -17.55 -7.71 41.49
C PRO A 221 -16.63 -8.35 42.55
N GLY A 222 -16.82 -8.05 43.84
CA GLY A 222 -16.00 -8.61 44.92
C GLY A 222 -16.03 -10.15 45.03
N GLY A 223 -17.02 -10.81 44.41
CA GLY A 223 -17.15 -12.27 44.35
C GLY A 223 -16.55 -12.92 43.09
N ARG A 224 -16.04 -12.15 42.14
CA ARG A 224 -15.45 -12.62 40.87
C ARG A 224 -13.98 -12.96 41.03
N THR A 225 -13.45 -13.80 40.15
CA THR A 225 -12.03 -14.22 40.17
C THR A 225 -11.08 -13.17 39.59
N ARG A 226 -11.52 -12.38 38.60
CA ARG A 226 -10.70 -11.31 38.00
C ARG A 226 -11.44 -9.98 38.06
N LEU A 227 -10.73 -8.92 38.41
CA LEU A 227 -11.20 -7.54 38.37
C LEU A 227 -10.35 -6.76 37.37
N TRP A 228 -10.87 -6.55 36.16
CA TRP A 228 -10.14 -5.87 35.09
C TRP A 228 -10.67 -4.45 34.82
N ARG A 229 -11.86 -4.10 35.33
CA ARG A 229 -12.40 -2.75 35.24
C ARG A 229 -11.93 -1.95 36.44
N HIS A 230 -11.33 -0.79 36.18
CA HIS A 230 -10.90 0.14 37.22
C HIS A 230 -12.00 0.41 38.26
N SER A 231 -13.21 0.81 37.82
CA SER A 231 -14.32 1.14 38.73
C SER A 231 -14.69 -0.03 39.64
N ASP A 232 -14.83 -1.22 39.08
CA ASP A 232 -15.15 -2.44 39.84
C ASP A 232 -14.04 -2.76 40.85
N ALA A 233 -12.78 -2.66 40.45
CA ALA A 233 -11.64 -2.90 41.33
C ALA A 233 -11.55 -1.85 42.44
N PHE A 234 -11.73 -0.57 42.11
CA PHE A 234 -11.71 0.54 43.03
C PHE A 234 -12.81 0.40 44.08
N ASP A 235 -14.06 0.22 43.67
CA ASP A 235 -15.21 0.06 44.58
C ASP A 235 -15.04 -1.15 45.50
N VAL A 236 -14.59 -2.28 44.95
CA VAL A 236 -14.35 -3.50 45.72
C VAL A 236 -13.28 -3.30 46.81
N LEU A 237 -12.23 -2.54 46.49
CA LEU A 237 -11.15 -2.24 47.42
C LEU A 237 -11.56 -1.16 48.42
N GLU A 238 -12.18 -0.08 47.97
CA GLU A 238 -12.64 1.06 48.78
C GLU A 238 -13.66 0.59 49.82
N MET A 239 -14.69 -0.12 49.37
CA MET A 239 -15.76 -0.64 50.21
C MET A 239 -15.39 -1.95 50.93
N LYS A 240 -14.18 -2.49 50.72
CA LYS A 240 -13.67 -3.76 51.32
C LYS A 240 -14.60 -4.95 51.08
N GLN A 241 -15.18 -4.99 49.89
CA GLN A 241 -16.12 -6.00 49.43
C GLN A 241 -15.43 -7.22 48.79
N GLY A 242 -14.12 -7.13 48.55
CA GLY A 242 -13.34 -8.22 47.98
C GLY A 242 -13.39 -9.50 48.81
N THR A 243 -13.49 -10.65 48.14
CA THR A 243 -13.52 -11.98 48.76
C THR A 243 -12.25 -12.77 48.49
N ASN A 244 -12.13 -13.95 49.09
CA ASN A 244 -11.02 -14.88 48.82
C ASN A 244 -11.11 -15.54 47.44
N LYS A 245 -12.09 -15.21 46.59
CA LYS A 245 -12.17 -15.69 45.20
C LYS A 245 -11.36 -14.86 44.23
N VAL A 246 -11.09 -13.59 44.56
CA VAL A 246 -10.36 -12.68 43.66
C VAL A 246 -8.91 -13.13 43.54
N GLU A 247 -8.49 -13.45 42.33
CA GLU A 247 -7.16 -13.92 41.95
C GLU A 247 -6.35 -12.88 41.18
N ALA A 248 -6.99 -11.94 40.49
CA ALA A 248 -6.27 -10.89 39.75
C ALA A 248 -7.02 -9.56 39.80
N ILE A 249 -6.25 -8.47 39.93
CA ILE A 249 -6.78 -7.10 39.98
C ILE A 249 -5.93 -6.23 39.06
N HIS A 250 -6.59 -5.44 38.20
CA HIS A 250 -6.05 -4.31 37.47
C HIS A 250 -6.74 -3.03 37.95
N LEU A 251 -5.96 -2.03 38.35
CA LEU A 251 -6.44 -0.80 38.95
C LEU A 251 -5.61 0.41 38.47
N ASP A 252 -6.15 1.15 37.50
CA ASP A 252 -5.49 2.33 36.90
C ASP A 252 -6.10 3.64 37.44
N ILE A 253 -5.49 4.30 38.42
CA ILE A 253 -6.08 5.47 39.11
C ILE A 253 -5.37 6.75 38.68
N GLY A 254 -6.15 7.75 38.23
CA GLY A 254 -5.67 9.10 37.96
C GLY A 254 -5.55 9.95 39.23
N VAL A 255 -4.74 11.00 39.17
CA VAL A 255 -4.43 11.89 40.32
C VAL A 255 -5.69 12.57 40.92
N GLU A 256 -6.77 12.66 40.15
CA GLU A 256 -8.03 13.33 40.55
C GLU A 256 -8.93 12.49 41.48
N ASP A 257 -8.74 11.16 41.54
CA ASP A 257 -9.63 10.24 42.29
C ASP A 257 -9.16 9.97 43.74
N ILE A 258 -8.05 10.57 44.16
CA ILE A 258 -7.50 10.37 45.50
C ILE A 258 -8.20 11.30 46.49
N SER A 259 -9.28 10.81 47.11
CA SER A 259 -9.76 11.40 48.36
C SER A 259 -8.69 11.28 49.46
N ASP A 260 -8.67 12.24 50.39
CA ASP A 260 -7.66 12.54 51.43
C ASP A 260 -7.31 11.39 52.43
N GLY A 261 -7.75 10.16 52.16
CA GLY A 261 -7.49 8.94 52.92
C GLY A 261 -6.84 7.85 52.08
N GLY A 262 -5.52 7.94 51.90
CA GLY A 262 -4.72 7.03 51.06
C GLY A 262 -5.04 5.53 51.16
N PHE A 263 -4.86 4.83 50.04
CA PHE A 263 -4.96 3.38 49.92
C PHE A 263 -4.09 2.70 50.99
N ASN A 264 -4.69 1.89 51.87
CA ASN A 264 -3.94 1.17 52.90
C ASN A 264 -4.21 -0.33 52.82
N GLY A 265 -3.20 -1.11 53.23
CA GLY A 265 -3.22 -2.57 53.13
C GLY A 265 -4.45 -3.27 53.71
N LYS A 266 -5.24 -2.62 54.60
CA LYS A 266 -6.50 -3.20 55.12
C LYS A 266 -7.55 -3.47 54.05
N LYS A 267 -7.49 -2.78 52.91
CA LYS A 267 -8.36 -3.01 51.76
C LYS A 267 -8.11 -4.39 51.11
N PHE A 268 -6.90 -4.93 51.24
CA PHE A 268 -6.50 -6.23 50.67
C PHE A 268 -6.68 -7.44 51.61
N LYS A 269 -7.11 -7.22 52.86
CA LYS A 269 -7.13 -8.25 53.92
C LYS A 269 -7.87 -9.54 53.55
N LYS A 270 -8.96 -9.43 52.77
CA LYS A 270 -9.82 -10.55 52.38
C LYS A 270 -9.39 -11.24 51.08
N LEU A 271 -8.45 -10.66 50.32
CA LEU A 271 -8.03 -11.08 48.98
C LEU A 271 -6.94 -12.16 49.04
N THR A 272 -7.17 -13.24 49.79
CA THR A 272 -6.12 -14.21 50.12
C THR A 272 -5.68 -15.11 48.95
N MET A 273 -6.41 -15.11 47.83
CA MET A 273 -6.07 -15.87 46.61
C MET A 273 -5.46 -14.98 45.52
N LEU A 274 -5.19 -13.70 45.79
CA LEU A 274 -4.64 -12.78 44.82
C LEU A 274 -3.26 -13.25 44.33
N ARG A 275 -3.18 -13.56 43.04
CA ARG A 275 -1.99 -13.99 42.29
C ARG A 275 -1.34 -12.84 41.56
N PHE A 276 -2.15 -11.94 40.98
CA PHE A 276 -1.67 -10.82 40.15
C PHE A 276 -2.27 -9.51 40.63
N LEU A 277 -1.42 -8.51 40.76
CA LEU A 277 -1.83 -7.17 41.15
C LEU A 277 -1.17 -6.16 40.21
N ASP A 278 -1.97 -5.47 39.44
CA ASP A 278 -1.56 -4.42 38.52
C ASP A 278 -2.14 -3.08 38.98
N LEU A 279 -1.25 -2.11 39.17
CA LEU A 279 -1.50 -0.84 39.85
C LEU A 279 -0.97 0.32 39.01
N GLY A 280 -1.83 1.32 38.80
CA GLY A 280 -1.44 2.64 38.33
C GLY A 280 -0.82 3.49 39.44
N ASP A 281 -1.20 4.76 39.54
CA ASP A 281 -0.54 5.76 40.40
C ASP A 281 -0.91 5.67 41.89
N ILE A 282 -0.85 4.47 42.48
CA ILE A 282 -1.20 4.20 43.89
C ILE A 282 -0.14 3.37 44.60
N ASN A 283 0.24 3.81 45.80
CA ASN A 283 0.93 2.96 46.77
C ASN A 283 -0.09 2.17 47.62
N PRO A 284 -0.33 0.87 47.37
CA PRO A 284 -1.38 0.10 48.03
C PRO A 284 -1.01 -0.32 49.46
N PHE A 285 0.28 -0.26 49.82
CA PHE A 285 0.82 -0.99 50.96
C PHE A 285 0.80 -0.16 52.25
N GLY A 286 0.92 1.16 52.16
CA GLY A 286 0.96 2.05 53.34
C GLY A 286 1.94 1.57 54.43
N ASN A 287 1.73 2.01 55.67
CA ASN A 287 2.63 1.69 56.81
C ASN A 287 2.24 0.42 57.60
N LYS A 288 1.33 -0.43 57.12
CA LYS A 288 0.81 -1.58 57.88
C LYS A 288 0.92 -2.90 57.12
N LYS A 289 1.69 -3.83 57.71
CA LYS A 289 1.91 -5.22 57.28
C LYS A 289 0.59 -5.94 56.95
N GLN A 290 0.43 -6.40 55.72
CA GLN A 290 -0.61 -7.36 55.31
C GLN A 290 -0.08 -8.34 54.27
N PRO A 291 -0.15 -9.67 54.54
CA PRO A 291 0.54 -10.65 53.71
C PRO A 291 -0.28 -11.05 52.48
N LEU A 292 0.15 -10.62 51.29
CA LEU A 292 -0.35 -11.10 49.98
C LEU A 292 0.29 -12.44 49.59
N ARG A 293 0.09 -13.48 50.40
CA ARG A 293 0.89 -14.74 50.39
C ARG A 293 0.96 -15.49 49.05
N LYS A 294 -0.04 -15.31 48.17
CA LYS A 294 -0.11 -15.99 46.85
C LYS A 294 0.28 -15.10 45.67
N LEU A 295 0.74 -13.88 45.94
CA LEU A 295 1.10 -12.93 44.89
C LEU A 295 2.35 -13.43 44.16
N ASN A 296 2.19 -13.67 42.86
CA ASN A 296 3.22 -14.12 41.94
C ASN A 296 3.68 -13.00 41.00
N GLY A 297 2.85 -11.98 40.81
CA GLY A 297 3.23 -10.84 39.99
C GLY A 297 2.64 -9.53 40.46
N LEU A 298 3.47 -8.49 40.43
CA LEU A 298 3.15 -7.12 40.84
C LEU A 298 3.56 -6.18 39.70
N SER A 299 2.61 -5.41 39.19
CA SER A 299 2.84 -4.33 38.23
C SER A 299 2.57 -2.98 38.88
N TYR A 300 3.44 -2.01 38.66
CA TYR A 300 3.34 -0.65 39.19
C TYR A 300 3.79 0.39 38.16
N HIS A 301 2.86 1.21 37.70
CA HIS A 301 3.11 2.21 36.65
C HIS A 301 2.96 3.66 37.15
N GLY A 302 3.12 3.88 38.45
CA GLY A 302 2.88 5.17 39.09
C GLY A 302 4.08 6.12 39.15
N ASN A 303 3.78 7.39 39.44
CA ASN A 303 4.73 8.47 39.70
C ASN A 303 5.13 8.57 41.18
N TYR A 304 4.34 8.00 42.09
CA TYR A 304 4.64 8.03 43.53
C TYR A 304 5.67 6.96 43.96
N PRO A 305 6.36 7.14 45.09
CA PRO A 305 7.25 6.11 45.62
C PRO A 305 6.45 4.89 46.09
N LEU A 306 6.61 3.76 45.39
CA LEU A 306 6.17 2.46 45.87
C LEU A 306 7.05 2.07 47.07
N ASN A 307 6.44 1.82 48.23
CA ASN A 307 7.13 1.26 49.39
C ASN A 307 6.84 -0.23 49.43
N ILE A 308 7.85 -1.06 49.19
CA ILE A 308 7.72 -2.52 49.22
C ILE A 308 7.57 -2.98 50.68
N PRO A 309 6.43 -3.58 51.09
CA PRO A 309 6.28 -4.09 52.44
C PRO A 309 7.27 -5.21 52.76
N SER A 310 7.84 -5.17 53.97
CA SER A 310 8.75 -6.21 54.47
C SER A 310 8.15 -7.63 54.49
N ASP A 311 6.83 -7.79 54.45
CA ASP A 311 6.13 -9.07 54.48
C ASP A 311 5.91 -9.71 53.09
N LEU A 312 6.34 -9.03 52.01
CA LEU A 312 6.48 -9.64 50.67
C LEU A 312 7.47 -10.81 50.66
N HIS A 313 8.38 -10.90 51.63
CA HIS A 313 9.22 -12.09 51.86
C HIS A 313 8.43 -13.42 51.94
N SER A 314 7.14 -13.37 52.33
CA SER A 314 6.29 -14.56 52.45
C SER A 314 5.56 -14.96 51.17
N THR A 315 5.80 -14.25 50.05
CA THR A 315 5.14 -14.45 48.77
C THR A 315 6.09 -15.10 47.75
N LYS A 316 5.53 -15.81 46.76
CA LYS A 316 6.28 -16.35 45.60
C LYS A 316 6.31 -15.33 44.46
N LEU A 317 6.60 -14.07 44.77
CA LEU A 317 6.63 -13.00 43.76
C LEU A 317 7.77 -13.27 42.78
N VAL A 318 7.42 -13.58 41.53
CA VAL A 318 8.34 -13.95 40.45
C VAL A 318 8.45 -12.87 39.38
N VAL A 319 7.44 -12.01 39.22
CA VAL A 319 7.45 -10.90 38.27
C VAL A 319 7.23 -9.57 38.99
N LEU A 320 8.15 -8.64 38.80
CA LEU A 320 7.99 -7.26 39.20
C LEU A 320 8.09 -6.37 37.94
N ASP A 321 6.97 -5.76 37.57
CA ASP A 321 6.91 -4.80 36.48
C ASP A 321 6.77 -3.39 37.08
N MET A 322 7.74 -2.53 36.78
CA MET A 322 7.74 -1.11 37.14
C MET A 322 7.89 -0.23 35.91
N SER A 323 7.47 -0.72 34.74
CA SER A 323 7.56 0.04 33.49
C SER A 323 6.73 1.33 33.55
N ASN A 324 7.13 2.35 32.78
CA ASN A 324 6.50 3.67 32.73
C ASN A 324 6.40 4.40 34.10
N SER A 325 7.18 3.98 35.10
CA SER A 325 7.18 4.61 36.43
C SER A 325 8.23 5.72 36.54
N SER A 326 8.00 6.68 37.45
CA SER A 326 8.98 7.74 37.76
C SER A 326 10.07 7.28 38.73
N ILE A 327 10.49 6.01 38.67
CA ILE A 327 11.57 5.51 39.51
C ILE A 327 12.92 6.09 39.06
N THR A 328 13.78 6.34 40.04
CA THR A 328 15.15 6.82 39.85
C THR A 328 16.13 5.88 40.53
N GLU A 329 17.43 6.07 40.32
CA GLU A 329 18.49 5.33 41.01
C GLU A 329 18.46 5.55 42.54
N ARG A 330 17.78 6.60 43.00
CA ARG A 330 17.61 6.95 44.43
C ARG A 330 16.28 6.49 45.01
N TRP A 331 15.47 5.72 44.28
CA TRP A 331 14.21 5.23 44.79
C TRP A 331 14.43 4.47 46.11
N PRO A 332 13.80 4.90 47.24
CA PRO A 332 14.03 4.28 48.54
C PRO A 332 13.71 2.79 48.58
N GLY A 333 12.80 2.33 47.70
CA GLY A 333 12.43 0.94 47.57
C GLY A 333 13.59 0.01 47.20
N TRP A 334 14.65 0.51 46.54
CA TRP A 334 15.86 -0.28 46.24
C TRP A 334 16.52 -0.83 47.51
N THR A 335 16.41 -0.13 48.65
CA THR A 335 16.96 -0.62 49.93
C THR A 335 16.12 -1.74 50.55
N SER A 336 14.87 -1.88 50.11
CA SER A 336 13.88 -2.86 50.58
C SER A 336 13.77 -4.07 49.64
N THR A 337 14.54 -4.14 48.55
CA THR A 337 14.52 -5.26 47.58
C THR A 337 15.16 -6.54 48.09
N LYS A 338 15.80 -6.52 49.27
CA LYS A 338 16.23 -7.76 49.98
C LYS A 338 15.09 -8.74 50.19
N VAL A 339 13.84 -8.28 50.08
CA VAL A 339 12.63 -9.10 50.20
C VAL A 339 12.19 -9.80 48.92
N LEU A 340 12.85 -9.51 47.80
CA LEU A 340 12.46 -9.89 46.45
C LEU A 340 13.40 -10.93 45.82
N GLU A 341 14.03 -11.78 46.63
CA GLU A 341 15.01 -12.78 46.14
C GLU A 341 14.42 -13.79 45.13
N ASN A 342 13.09 -13.94 45.10
CA ASN A 342 12.37 -14.86 44.20
C ASN A 342 11.99 -14.26 42.84
N VAL A 343 12.28 -12.98 42.59
CA VAL A 343 11.92 -12.32 41.33
C VAL A 343 12.77 -12.90 40.19
N GLU A 344 12.09 -13.51 39.22
CA GLU A 344 12.66 -14.07 37.98
C GLU A 344 12.62 -13.03 36.84
N VAL A 345 11.65 -12.10 36.83
CA VAL A 345 11.51 -11.06 35.79
C VAL A 345 11.38 -9.68 36.39
N LEU A 346 12.26 -8.76 35.98
CA LEU A 346 12.18 -7.34 36.31
C LEU A 346 12.01 -6.51 35.03
N ASN A 347 10.89 -5.79 34.93
CA ASN A 347 10.60 -4.91 33.79
C ASN A 347 10.65 -3.43 34.23
N LEU A 348 11.55 -2.66 33.61
CA LEU A 348 11.78 -1.24 33.86
C LEU A 348 11.65 -0.41 32.57
N THR A 349 10.96 -0.92 31.54
CA THR A 349 10.75 -0.21 30.28
C THR A 349 10.21 1.21 30.50
N SER A 350 10.71 2.19 29.73
CA SER A 350 10.28 3.60 29.77
C SER A 350 10.42 4.27 31.15
N CYS A 351 11.33 3.80 32.02
CA CYS A 351 11.69 4.53 33.24
C CYS A 351 12.62 5.70 32.90
N HIS A 352 12.07 6.75 32.28
CA HIS A 352 12.86 7.83 31.66
C HIS A 352 13.72 8.64 32.66
N GLN A 353 13.44 8.59 33.96
CA GLN A 353 14.24 9.30 34.98
C GLN A 353 15.40 8.46 35.54
N LEU A 354 15.55 7.20 35.11
CA LEU A 354 16.59 6.30 35.58
C LEU A 354 17.93 6.66 34.89
N GLY A 355 18.74 7.51 35.53
CA GLY A 355 20.04 7.94 35.00
C GLY A 355 21.18 6.93 35.20
N ARG A 356 21.04 6.03 36.20
CA ARG A 356 21.97 4.95 36.49
C ARG A 356 21.21 3.69 36.88
N ILE A 357 21.80 2.53 36.60
CA ILE A 357 21.22 1.27 37.06
C ILE A 357 21.30 1.16 38.60
N PRO A 358 20.28 0.60 39.26
CA PRO A 358 20.30 0.33 40.69
C PRO A 358 21.11 -0.94 41.03
N ASP A 359 21.26 -1.21 42.33
CA ASP A 359 21.85 -2.47 42.80
C ASP A 359 20.85 -3.63 42.63
N PHE A 360 21.14 -4.52 41.67
CA PHE A 360 20.33 -5.70 41.37
C PHE A 360 20.78 -6.96 42.13
N THR A 361 21.86 -6.92 42.91
CA THR A 361 22.38 -8.10 43.65
C THR A 361 21.33 -8.82 44.52
N PRO A 362 20.28 -8.16 45.08
CA PRO A 362 19.21 -8.85 45.79
C PRO A 362 18.39 -9.87 44.96
N PHE A 363 18.35 -9.76 43.63
CA PHE A 363 17.51 -10.57 42.74
C PHE A 363 18.24 -11.83 42.23
N LYS A 364 18.54 -12.75 43.14
CA LYS A 364 19.40 -13.93 42.87
C LYS A 364 18.86 -14.93 41.84
N LEU A 365 17.56 -14.90 41.57
CA LEU A 365 16.89 -15.80 40.62
C LEU A 365 16.48 -15.09 39.32
N MET A 366 16.94 -13.86 39.08
CA MET A 366 16.55 -13.08 37.91
C MET A 366 16.97 -13.80 36.62
N GLU A 367 15.99 -14.13 35.76
CA GLU A 367 16.18 -14.73 34.44
C GLU A 367 15.98 -13.69 33.32
N LYS A 368 15.17 -12.65 33.52
CA LYS A 368 14.92 -11.62 32.49
C LYS A 368 14.93 -10.19 33.07
N LEU A 369 15.73 -9.32 32.47
CA LEU A 369 15.82 -7.90 32.79
C LEU A 369 15.50 -7.05 31.55
N ILE A 370 14.48 -6.20 31.65
CA ILE A 370 13.99 -5.37 30.54
C ILE A 370 14.19 -3.89 30.93
N LEU A 371 15.03 -3.19 30.16
CA LEU A 371 15.41 -1.78 30.34
C LEU A 371 15.21 -1.03 29.01
N GLU A 372 14.10 -1.26 28.32
CA GLU A 372 13.84 -0.63 27.02
C GLU A 372 13.42 0.84 27.18
N ASP A 373 13.74 1.69 26.21
CA ASP A 373 13.34 3.11 26.16
C ASP A 373 13.73 3.93 27.42
N CYS A 374 14.79 3.51 28.12
CA CYS A 374 15.35 4.22 29.28
C CYS A 374 16.36 5.29 28.83
N LEU A 375 15.85 6.49 28.56
CA LEU A 375 16.57 7.56 27.83
C LEU A 375 17.76 8.20 28.57
N GLU A 376 17.84 8.05 29.90
CA GLU A 376 18.88 8.70 30.72
C GLU A 376 20.02 7.76 31.14
N ILE A 377 19.93 6.46 30.86
CA ILE A 377 21.01 5.52 31.19
C ILE A 377 22.20 5.76 30.26
N ILE A 378 23.34 6.14 30.85
CA ILE A 378 24.59 6.40 30.10
C ILE A 378 25.51 5.17 30.10
N LYS A 379 25.53 4.42 31.21
CA LYS A 379 26.39 3.26 31.43
C LYS A 379 25.68 2.21 32.27
N VAL A 380 25.91 0.94 31.95
CA VAL A 380 25.51 -0.21 32.78
C VAL A 380 26.72 -0.59 33.67
N GLU A 381 26.57 -0.45 34.98
CA GLU A 381 27.61 -0.76 35.99
C GLU A 381 27.58 -2.23 36.47
N GLY A 382 28.53 -2.62 37.32
CA GLY A 382 28.85 -4.03 37.62
C GLY A 382 27.84 -4.83 38.46
N SER A 383 26.78 -4.24 39.02
CA SER A 383 25.77 -5.01 39.79
C SER A 383 25.08 -6.06 38.91
N ILE A 384 24.95 -5.79 37.60
CA ILE A 384 24.39 -6.73 36.63
C ILE A 384 25.23 -8.01 36.51
N LEU A 385 26.55 -7.92 36.69
CA LEU A 385 27.49 -9.06 36.61
C LEU A 385 27.29 -10.08 37.75
N SER A 386 26.56 -9.70 38.80
CA SER A 386 26.19 -10.62 39.88
C SER A 386 25.00 -11.54 39.52
N LEU A 387 24.30 -11.27 38.41
CA LEU A 387 23.10 -11.98 37.98
C LEU A 387 23.43 -13.20 37.11
N THR A 388 24.12 -14.20 37.68
CA THR A 388 24.57 -15.38 36.93
C THR A 388 23.43 -16.24 36.35
N THR A 389 22.19 -16.06 36.82
CA THR A 389 20.98 -16.74 36.31
C THR A 389 20.32 -16.04 35.12
N LEU A 390 20.80 -14.84 34.75
CA LEU A 390 20.17 -14.00 33.73
C LEU A 390 20.27 -14.66 32.34
N LYS A 391 19.12 -14.81 31.68
CA LYS A 391 18.99 -15.40 30.34
C LYS A 391 18.67 -14.36 29.26
N SER A 392 17.96 -13.28 29.61
CA SER A 392 17.56 -12.25 28.63
C SER A 392 17.79 -10.85 29.20
N LEU A 393 18.52 -10.04 28.45
CA LEU A 393 18.79 -8.63 28.73
C LEU A 393 18.42 -7.77 27.52
N SER A 394 17.46 -6.86 27.70
CA SER A 394 17.06 -5.89 26.66
C SER A 394 17.32 -4.46 27.12
N LEU A 395 18.08 -3.72 26.30
CA LEU A 395 18.47 -2.31 26.46
C LEU A 395 18.05 -1.49 25.23
N LYS A 396 17.06 -1.98 24.48
CA LYS A 396 16.57 -1.38 23.24
C LYS A 396 16.20 0.08 23.43
N ASN A 397 16.59 0.93 22.47
CA ASN A 397 16.34 2.37 22.44
C ASN A 397 16.83 3.16 23.67
N CYS A 398 17.81 2.63 24.42
CA CYS A 398 18.54 3.43 25.42
C CYS A 398 19.50 4.40 24.71
N SER A 399 18.96 5.50 24.17
CA SER A 399 19.65 6.38 23.23
C SER A 399 20.88 7.11 23.78
N LYS A 400 21.07 7.19 25.10
CA LYS A 400 22.28 7.75 25.74
C LYS A 400 23.28 6.69 26.20
N LEU A 401 22.95 5.40 26.10
CA LEU A 401 23.80 4.32 26.59
C LEU A 401 25.04 4.19 25.70
N ARG A 402 26.22 4.35 26.29
CA ARG A 402 27.53 4.34 25.61
C ARG A 402 28.42 3.17 25.99
N GLU A 403 28.25 2.64 27.20
CA GLU A 403 29.16 1.67 27.80
C GLU A 403 28.39 0.53 28.48
N LEU A 404 28.75 -0.70 28.13
CA LEU A 404 28.44 -1.91 28.89
C LEU A 404 29.57 -2.22 29.88
N PRO A 405 29.37 -3.12 30.87
CA PRO A 405 30.46 -3.60 31.71
C PRO A 405 31.61 -4.21 30.87
N GLU A 406 32.85 -3.98 31.30
CA GLU A 406 34.06 -4.40 30.57
C GLU A 406 34.12 -5.91 30.30
N ASP A 407 33.50 -6.74 31.15
CA ASP A 407 33.43 -8.18 30.96
C ASP A 407 32.06 -8.77 31.34
N LEU A 408 31.30 -9.21 30.34
CA LEU A 408 30.01 -9.87 30.49
C LEU A 408 30.12 -11.40 30.69
N SER A 409 31.32 -11.99 30.72
CA SER A 409 31.54 -13.45 30.86
C SER A 409 30.86 -14.08 32.08
N SER A 410 30.72 -13.31 33.16
CA SER A 410 30.02 -13.72 34.38
C SER A 410 28.54 -14.09 34.13
N LEU A 411 27.93 -13.60 33.04
CA LEU A 411 26.57 -13.92 32.61
C LEU A 411 26.54 -15.18 31.72
N SER A 412 27.06 -16.30 32.22
CA SER A 412 27.24 -17.53 31.43
C SER A 412 25.93 -18.17 30.92
N ASN A 413 24.79 -17.80 31.50
CA ASN A 413 23.46 -18.27 31.11
C ASN A 413 22.73 -17.32 30.15
N LEU A 414 23.35 -16.21 29.72
CA LEU A 414 22.70 -15.24 28.85
C LEU A 414 22.46 -15.84 27.46
N GLU A 415 21.19 -15.95 27.06
CA GLU A 415 20.71 -16.47 25.79
C GLU A 415 20.35 -15.34 24.81
N GLU A 416 19.90 -14.19 25.31
CA GLU A 416 19.45 -13.05 24.50
C GLU A 416 20.00 -11.72 25.00
N LEU A 417 20.66 -10.97 24.09
CA LEU A 417 21.13 -9.61 24.31
C LEU A 417 20.63 -8.68 23.20
N ILE A 418 19.85 -7.65 23.56
CA ILE A 418 19.30 -6.65 22.63
C ILE A 418 19.79 -5.26 23.04
N VAL A 419 20.52 -4.60 22.14
CA VAL A 419 21.09 -3.25 22.33
C VAL A 419 20.74 -2.29 21.19
N ASP A 420 19.69 -2.58 20.43
CA ASP A 420 19.29 -1.77 19.26
C ASP A 420 19.08 -0.29 19.62
N GLY A 421 19.47 0.62 18.74
CA GLY A 421 19.23 2.06 18.91
C GLY A 421 20.01 2.70 20.07
N THR A 422 21.13 2.11 20.46
CA THR A 422 22.05 2.64 21.49
C THR A 422 23.27 3.33 20.87
N LEU A 423 24.05 4.03 21.70
CA LEU A 423 25.34 4.65 21.32
C LEU A 423 26.53 3.82 21.84
N ILE A 424 26.34 2.52 22.05
CA ILE A 424 27.39 1.63 22.56
C ILE A 424 28.54 1.56 21.56
N GLN A 425 29.76 1.75 22.06
CA GLN A 425 30.97 1.76 21.22
C GLN A 425 31.57 0.39 20.99
N GLU A 426 31.46 -0.49 21.99
CA GLU A 426 32.01 -1.83 21.99
C GLU A 426 31.09 -2.76 22.77
N ILE A 427 30.92 -3.98 22.28
CA ILE A 427 30.31 -5.08 23.02
C ILE A 427 31.45 -6.04 23.36
N SER A 428 32.01 -5.95 24.57
CA SER A 428 33.13 -6.80 24.98
C SER A 428 32.61 -8.17 25.42
N ILE A 429 32.85 -9.19 24.61
CA ILE A 429 32.48 -10.59 24.91
C ILE A 429 33.76 -11.41 25.06
N SER A 430 34.05 -11.85 26.28
CA SER A 430 35.19 -12.73 26.57
C SER A 430 34.76 -14.21 26.63
N GLU A 431 35.71 -15.12 26.89
CA GLU A 431 35.47 -16.56 27.05
C GLU A 431 34.45 -16.81 28.19
N GLY A 432 33.22 -17.22 27.87
CA GLY A 432 32.20 -17.54 28.89
C GLY A 432 30.73 -17.38 28.48
N MET A 433 30.42 -16.64 27.41
CA MET A 433 29.03 -16.43 26.92
C MET A 433 28.53 -17.54 25.97
N GLU A 434 28.81 -18.80 26.28
CA GLU A 434 28.53 -19.96 25.42
C GLU A 434 27.02 -20.22 25.19
N SER A 435 26.15 -19.62 26.00
CA SER A 435 24.70 -19.80 25.93
C SER A 435 24.00 -18.82 24.99
N LEU A 436 24.70 -17.78 24.49
CA LEU A 436 24.08 -16.71 23.71
C LEU A 436 23.56 -17.21 22.36
N THR A 437 22.24 -17.14 22.15
CA THR A 437 21.56 -17.53 20.91
C THR A 437 21.16 -16.33 20.05
N THR A 438 20.88 -15.18 20.66
CA THR A 438 20.40 -13.98 19.97
C THR A 438 21.19 -12.75 20.39
N LEU A 439 21.81 -12.07 19.41
CA LEU A 439 22.47 -10.78 19.58
C LEU A 439 21.89 -9.78 18.56
N SER A 440 21.28 -8.70 19.05
CA SER A 440 20.74 -7.62 18.21
C SER A 440 21.39 -6.29 18.55
N ALA A 441 22.02 -5.66 17.56
CA ALA A 441 22.68 -4.36 17.64
C ALA A 441 22.34 -3.50 16.41
N GLN A 442 21.06 -3.46 16.05
CA GLN A 442 20.58 -2.64 14.92
C GLN A 442 20.66 -1.15 15.28
N ARG A 443 20.98 -0.29 14.30
CA ARG A 443 21.00 1.17 14.48
C ARG A 443 21.96 1.64 15.60
N CYS A 444 23.04 0.90 15.83
CA CYS A 444 24.08 1.25 16.81
C CYS A 444 25.17 2.10 16.15
N SER A 445 24.87 3.37 15.85
CA SER A 445 25.72 4.27 15.05
C SER A 445 27.14 4.52 15.59
N SER A 446 27.40 4.19 16.86
CA SER A 446 28.71 4.37 17.51
C SER A 446 29.50 3.07 17.68
N LEU A 447 28.95 1.93 17.26
CA LEU A 447 29.59 0.62 17.44
C LEU A 447 30.80 0.48 16.50
N THR A 448 32.00 0.46 17.07
CA THR A 448 33.26 0.42 16.31
C THR A 448 33.90 -0.95 16.27
N GLN A 449 33.53 -1.83 17.20
CA GLN A 449 34.06 -3.19 17.31
C GLN A 449 32.93 -4.19 17.53
N ILE A 450 33.02 -5.31 16.81
CA ILE A 450 32.11 -6.45 16.95
C ILE A 450 32.90 -7.56 17.65
N PRO A 451 32.28 -8.36 18.54
CA PRO A 451 33.00 -9.39 19.29
C PRO A 451 33.59 -10.49 18.39
N ASP A 452 34.72 -11.09 18.80
CA ASP A 452 35.38 -12.17 18.05
C ASP A 452 34.42 -13.36 17.87
N SER A 453 34.23 -13.78 16.61
CA SER A 453 33.28 -14.82 16.24
C SER A 453 33.54 -16.16 16.92
N ARG A 454 34.76 -16.40 17.38
CA ARG A 454 35.17 -17.61 18.11
C ARG A 454 34.51 -17.77 19.48
N ASN A 455 33.95 -16.71 20.06
CA ASN A 455 33.31 -16.75 21.38
C ASN A 455 31.81 -17.11 21.32
N PHE A 456 31.23 -17.29 20.13
CA PHE A 456 29.80 -17.57 19.92
C PHE A 456 29.53 -19.03 19.54
N MET A 457 29.47 -19.93 20.51
CA MET A 457 29.27 -21.36 20.22
C MET A 457 27.82 -21.76 19.88
N LYS A 458 26.81 -20.98 20.29
CA LYS A 458 25.37 -21.30 20.10
C LYS A 458 24.56 -20.20 19.40
N LEU A 459 25.21 -19.18 18.85
CA LEU A 459 24.52 -18.03 18.25
C LEU A 459 23.70 -18.47 17.01
N GLN A 460 22.40 -18.21 17.04
CA GLN A 460 21.44 -18.53 15.98
C GLN A 460 21.02 -17.28 15.20
N GLN A 461 20.99 -16.12 15.85
CA GLN A 461 20.52 -14.86 15.27
C GLN A 461 21.49 -13.72 15.59
N LEU A 462 21.97 -13.04 14.55
CA LEU A 462 22.78 -11.83 14.60
C LEU A 462 22.13 -10.74 13.72
N LEU A 463 21.80 -9.59 14.30
CA LEU A 463 21.12 -8.50 13.61
C LEU A 463 21.93 -7.19 13.71
N MET A 464 22.49 -6.72 12.58
CA MET A 464 23.25 -5.46 12.46
C MET A 464 22.93 -4.76 11.13
N SER A 465 22.60 -3.45 11.14
CA SER A 465 22.30 -2.66 9.93
C SER A 465 22.43 -1.14 10.19
N ASP A 466 23.08 -0.40 9.27
CA ASP A 466 23.25 1.06 9.26
C ASP A 466 22.87 1.71 7.91
N TYR A 467 22.47 2.99 7.91
CA TYR A 467 22.06 3.80 6.74
C TYR A 467 23.00 5.01 6.58
N HIS A 468 23.57 5.25 5.39
CA HIS A 468 24.43 6.42 5.10
C HIS A 468 23.76 7.40 4.13
N HIS A 469 23.56 8.64 4.57
CA HIS A 469 23.24 9.82 3.75
C HIS A 469 24.52 10.42 3.15
N SER A 470 24.59 10.67 1.84
CA SER A 470 25.60 11.53 1.22
C SER A 470 25.00 12.90 0.88
N VAL A 471 25.69 13.95 1.30
CA VAL A 471 25.36 15.37 1.09
C VAL A 471 26.14 15.87 -0.12
N HIS A 472 25.48 16.56 -1.07
CA HIS A 472 26.20 17.39 -2.04
C HIS A 472 25.68 18.82 -2.14
N GLY A 473 26.65 19.72 -2.19
CA GLY A 473 26.52 21.17 -2.20
C GLY A 473 26.34 21.79 -3.58
N SER A 474 26.24 23.11 -3.54
CA SER A 474 25.72 24.07 -4.51
C SER A 474 26.41 24.19 -5.88
N SER A 475 25.55 24.20 -6.92
CA SER A 475 25.45 25.03 -8.13
C SER A 475 26.62 25.18 -9.13
N SER A 476 26.35 24.74 -10.38
CA SER A 476 26.49 25.60 -11.57
C SER A 476 25.51 25.15 -12.67
N SER A 477 24.82 26.12 -13.26
CA SER A 477 23.73 25.97 -14.23
C SER A 477 24.18 25.42 -15.60
N SER A 478 23.66 24.25 -15.97
CA SER A 478 23.42 23.84 -17.34
C SER A 478 22.21 22.90 -17.34
N ARG A 479 21.24 23.13 -18.23
CA ARG A 479 19.97 22.39 -18.37
C ARG A 479 20.17 20.89 -18.14
N SER A 480 19.85 20.43 -16.93
CA SER A 480 19.97 19.02 -16.56
C SER A 480 18.71 18.30 -17.00
N ASN A 481 18.87 17.40 -17.97
CA ASN A 481 17.90 16.38 -18.29
C ASN A 481 17.75 15.49 -17.03
N PRO A 482 16.56 15.28 -16.46
CA PRO A 482 16.37 14.54 -15.20
C PRO A 482 16.65 13.03 -15.29
N MET A 483 17.29 12.58 -16.38
CA MET A 483 17.69 11.18 -16.61
C MET A 483 19.21 10.96 -16.64
N GLY A 484 20.03 12.00 -16.45
CA GLY A 484 21.50 11.85 -16.39
C GLY A 484 22.23 11.62 -17.73
N TYR A 485 21.51 11.41 -18.85
CA TYR A 485 22.09 11.22 -20.19
C TYR A 485 22.08 12.50 -21.03
N GLU A 486 23.19 12.76 -21.73
CA GLU A 486 23.41 13.95 -22.56
C GLU A 486 23.06 13.69 -24.03
N TYR A 487 23.11 12.43 -24.49
CA TYR A 487 22.82 12.03 -25.87
C TYR A 487 21.89 10.82 -25.91
N GLU A 488 21.08 10.71 -26.96
CA GLU A 488 20.19 9.56 -27.19
C GLU A 488 20.89 8.43 -27.93
N VAL A 489 21.74 8.76 -28.90
CA VAL A 489 22.49 7.78 -29.70
C VAL A 489 23.96 8.15 -29.75
N PHE A 490 24.84 7.16 -29.55
CA PHE A 490 26.27 7.28 -29.85
C PHE A 490 26.62 6.48 -31.10
N LEU A 491 27.30 7.11 -32.05
CA LEU A 491 27.76 6.48 -33.28
C LEU A 491 29.24 6.08 -33.17
N SER A 492 29.53 4.78 -33.15
CA SER A 492 30.89 4.23 -33.27
C SER A 492 31.15 3.78 -34.70
N PHE A 493 32.25 4.24 -35.31
CA PHE A 493 32.58 3.91 -36.69
C PHE A 493 34.06 4.15 -37.02
N ARG A 494 34.54 3.53 -38.10
CA ARG A 494 35.87 3.81 -38.62
C ARG A 494 35.83 5.02 -39.56
N GLY A 495 36.38 6.14 -39.11
CA GLY A 495 36.42 7.40 -39.86
C GLY A 495 36.75 7.28 -41.36
N PRO A 496 37.95 6.82 -41.75
CA PRO A 496 38.37 6.70 -43.15
C PRO A 496 37.49 5.80 -44.03
N ASP A 497 36.70 4.91 -43.43
CA ASP A 497 35.89 3.95 -44.18
C ASP A 497 34.50 4.52 -44.50
N THR A 498 33.85 5.14 -43.49
CA THR A 498 32.40 5.46 -43.55
C THR A 498 32.04 6.90 -43.22
N ARG A 499 32.98 7.75 -42.74
CA ARG A 499 32.69 9.10 -42.21
C ARG A 499 31.89 10.00 -43.14
N THR A 500 32.29 10.07 -44.41
CA THR A 500 31.70 10.96 -45.43
C THR A 500 30.69 10.24 -46.33
N LYS A 501 30.39 8.99 -46.02
CA LYS A 501 29.47 8.12 -46.78
C LYS A 501 28.29 7.76 -45.88
N PHE A 502 28.07 6.46 -45.66
CA PHE A 502 26.99 5.89 -44.86
C PHE A 502 26.79 6.57 -43.49
N THR A 503 27.85 6.81 -42.72
CA THR A 503 27.75 7.40 -41.37
C THR A 503 27.25 8.83 -41.39
N ASP A 504 27.65 9.63 -42.39
CA ASP A 504 27.17 11.02 -42.50
C ASP A 504 25.69 11.07 -42.82
N HIS A 505 25.26 10.24 -43.78
CA HIS A 505 23.85 10.13 -44.15
C HIS A 505 22.99 9.69 -42.97
N LEU A 506 23.41 8.66 -42.22
CA LEU A 506 22.70 8.20 -41.03
C LEU A 506 22.62 9.30 -39.95
N TYR A 507 23.74 9.98 -39.67
CA TYR A 507 23.77 11.07 -38.70
C TYR A 507 22.81 12.22 -39.06
N GLN A 508 22.85 12.70 -40.30
CA GLN A 508 21.98 13.79 -40.75
C GLN A 508 20.49 13.41 -40.68
N ARG A 509 20.15 12.14 -40.94
CA ARG A 509 18.77 11.65 -40.83
C ARG A 509 18.31 11.54 -39.38
N LEU A 510 19.14 11.05 -38.47
CA LEU A 510 18.85 11.00 -37.03
C LEU A 510 18.67 12.42 -36.44
N VAL A 511 19.61 13.33 -36.70
CA VAL A 511 19.51 14.73 -36.24
C VAL A 511 18.31 15.45 -36.87
N GLY A 512 18.05 15.19 -38.17
CA GLY A 512 16.87 15.73 -38.87
C GLY A 512 15.54 15.23 -38.30
N ALA A 513 15.53 14.11 -37.58
CA ALA A 513 14.39 13.59 -36.83
C ALA A 513 14.35 14.10 -35.37
N SER A 514 15.17 15.09 -35.02
CA SER A 514 15.31 15.67 -33.67
C SER A 514 15.82 14.69 -32.61
N ILE A 515 16.67 13.73 -33.01
CA ILE A 515 17.36 12.80 -32.09
C ILE A 515 18.71 13.40 -31.72
N ASP A 516 19.03 13.45 -30.42
CA ASP A 516 20.33 13.94 -29.94
C ASP A 516 21.40 12.87 -30.14
N VAL A 517 22.32 13.10 -31.10
CA VAL A 517 23.34 12.11 -31.49
C VAL A 517 24.75 12.59 -31.15
N PHE A 518 25.49 11.78 -30.39
CA PHE A 518 26.94 11.91 -30.31
C PHE A 518 27.59 11.23 -31.51
N LYS A 519 28.19 12.03 -32.39
CA LYS A 519 28.99 11.55 -33.52
C LYS A 519 30.46 11.79 -33.24
N ASP A 520 31.24 10.71 -33.19
CA ASP A 520 32.69 10.83 -33.09
C ASP A 520 33.28 11.50 -34.35
N ASN A 521 33.74 12.75 -34.22
CA ASN A 521 34.20 13.57 -35.34
C ASN A 521 35.73 13.49 -35.58
N MET A 522 36.39 12.39 -35.20
CA MET A 522 37.86 12.37 -35.13
C MET A 522 38.59 12.29 -36.48
N GLU A 523 38.69 13.43 -37.15
CA GLU A 523 39.98 13.93 -37.63
C GLU A 523 40.27 15.23 -36.86
N LEU A 524 41.15 15.20 -35.85
CA LEU A 524 41.56 16.41 -35.15
C LEU A 524 43.07 16.48 -34.85
N PRO A 525 43.60 17.71 -34.73
CA PRO A 525 45.03 18.03 -34.83
C PRO A 525 45.81 17.76 -33.55
N SER A 526 47.13 17.65 -33.69
CA SER A 526 48.11 17.36 -32.63
C SER A 526 47.99 18.28 -31.40
N GLY A 527 47.78 17.71 -30.19
CA GLY A 527 48.07 18.40 -28.92
C GLY A 527 47.07 18.29 -27.74
N LYS A 528 46.04 17.43 -27.74
CA LYS A 528 45.16 17.20 -26.57
C LYS A 528 44.99 15.72 -26.23
N GLU A 529 44.85 15.39 -24.93
CA GLU A 529 44.48 14.05 -24.44
C GLU A 529 42.95 13.82 -24.59
N ILE A 530 42.58 12.75 -25.31
CA ILE A 530 41.23 12.51 -25.86
C ILE A 530 40.40 11.48 -25.07
N GLY A 531 41.06 10.61 -24.28
CA GLY A 531 40.40 9.47 -23.62
C GLY A 531 39.16 9.79 -22.76
N PRO A 532 39.16 10.84 -21.92
CA PRO A 532 38.06 11.07 -20.97
C PRO A 532 36.75 11.54 -21.61
N GLN A 533 36.79 12.30 -22.70
CA GLN A 533 35.58 12.85 -23.33
C GLN A 533 34.83 11.79 -24.14
N LEU A 534 35.56 10.87 -24.76
CA LEU A 534 34.99 9.76 -25.52
C LEU A 534 34.31 8.75 -24.58
N LEU A 535 34.97 8.40 -23.48
CA LEU A 535 34.40 7.55 -22.42
C LEU A 535 33.14 8.19 -21.84
N LYS A 536 33.18 9.49 -21.55
CA LYS A 536 32.02 10.25 -21.10
C LYS A 536 30.89 10.26 -22.14
N GLY A 537 31.21 10.37 -23.44
CA GLY A 537 30.22 10.28 -24.53
C GLY A 537 29.54 8.92 -24.60
N ILE A 538 30.30 7.84 -24.43
CA ILE A 538 29.77 6.47 -24.33
C ILE A 538 28.88 6.38 -23.08
N GLU A 539 29.41 6.73 -21.90
CA GLU A 539 28.70 6.69 -20.62
C GLU A 539 27.44 7.59 -20.58
N ASN A 540 27.40 8.69 -21.33
CA ASN A 540 26.26 9.61 -21.35
C ASN A 540 25.25 9.37 -22.49
N SER A 541 25.35 8.25 -23.21
CA SER A 541 24.46 7.91 -24.32
C SER A 541 23.49 6.77 -24.00
N LYS A 542 22.21 6.89 -24.43
CA LYS A 542 21.17 5.89 -24.16
C LYS A 542 21.33 4.59 -24.96
N MET A 543 21.78 4.68 -26.22
CA MET A 543 22.04 3.51 -27.07
C MET A 543 23.22 3.73 -28.01
N TYR A 544 23.72 2.65 -28.59
CA TYR A 544 24.89 2.64 -29.47
C TYR A 544 24.53 2.11 -30.86
N ILE A 545 24.97 2.80 -31.91
CA ILE A 545 25.00 2.23 -33.27
C ILE A 545 26.47 2.03 -33.64
N VAL A 546 26.83 0.80 -33.97
CA VAL A 546 28.22 0.41 -34.25
C VAL A 546 28.35 -0.01 -35.70
N ILE A 547 29.05 0.81 -36.49
CA ILE A 547 29.24 0.60 -37.93
C ILE A 547 30.56 -0.13 -38.14
N LEU A 548 30.46 -1.45 -38.26
CA LEU A 548 31.58 -2.37 -38.43
C LEU A 548 31.98 -2.41 -39.90
N SER A 549 33.14 -1.87 -40.23
CA SER A 549 33.73 -1.86 -41.58
C SER A 549 35.02 -2.67 -41.64
N ALA A 550 35.57 -2.84 -42.85
CA ALA A 550 36.83 -3.57 -43.08
C ALA A 550 38.01 -3.03 -42.23
N GLY A 551 38.14 -1.71 -42.07
CA GLY A 551 39.21 -1.07 -41.32
C GLY A 551 38.92 -0.88 -39.82
N TYR A 552 37.74 -1.26 -39.33
CA TYR A 552 37.34 -1.02 -37.93
C TYR A 552 38.30 -1.70 -36.94
N ALA A 553 38.60 -2.98 -37.15
CA ALA A 553 39.48 -3.75 -36.25
C ALA A 553 40.97 -3.37 -36.29
N ARG A 554 41.41 -2.51 -37.22
CA ARG A 554 42.79 -1.97 -37.22
C ARG A 554 42.96 -0.77 -36.29
N SER A 555 41.84 -0.15 -35.90
CA SER A 555 41.85 1.04 -35.05
C SER A 555 41.79 0.61 -33.59
N LYS A 556 42.88 0.84 -32.86
CA LYS A 556 42.91 0.65 -31.39
C LYS A 556 41.72 1.36 -30.71
N TRP A 557 41.42 2.59 -31.12
CA TRP A 557 40.34 3.39 -30.53
C TRP A 557 38.96 2.78 -30.77
N CYS A 558 38.66 2.32 -31.98
CA CYS A 558 37.39 1.66 -32.26
C CYS A 558 37.23 0.36 -31.45
N LEU A 559 38.33 -0.37 -31.23
CA LEU A 559 38.32 -1.56 -30.38
C LEU A 559 38.11 -1.21 -28.89
N GLU A 560 38.67 -0.10 -28.40
CA GLU A 560 38.41 0.37 -27.04
C GLU A 560 36.98 0.89 -26.86
N GLU A 561 36.42 1.60 -27.83
CA GLU A 561 34.99 1.96 -27.84
C GLU A 561 34.12 0.70 -27.75
N ALA A 562 34.41 -0.32 -28.56
CA ALA A 562 33.67 -1.59 -28.55
C ALA A 562 33.73 -2.27 -27.18
N VAL A 563 34.87 -2.26 -26.50
CA VAL A 563 34.99 -2.80 -25.13
C VAL A 563 34.15 -2.00 -24.15
N ASN A 564 34.20 -0.66 -24.21
CA ASN A 564 33.44 0.18 -23.28
C ASN A 564 31.93 0.12 -23.53
N MET A 565 31.51 0.06 -24.79
CA MET A 565 30.10 -0.16 -25.14
C MET A 565 29.62 -1.53 -24.67
N VAL A 566 30.41 -2.59 -24.85
CA VAL A 566 30.08 -3.93 -24.35
C VAL A 566 30.08 -3.96 -22.82
N HIS A 567 31.00 -3.26 -22.16
CA HIS A 567 30.97 -3.11 -20.72
C HIS A 567 29.68 -2.44 -20.26
N CYS A 568 29.28 -1.31 -20.89
CA CYS A 568 28.02 -0.63 -20.58
C CYS A 568 26.79 -1.47 -20.95
N MET A 569 26.88 -2.32 -21.97
CA MET A 569 25.83 -3.30 -22.30
C MET A 569 25.73 -4.37 -21.21
N ASP A 570 26.85 -4.79 -20.61
CA ASP A 570 26.88 -5.80 -19.55
C ASP A 570 26.53 -5.24 -18.15
N THR A 571 26.87 -3.97 -17.86
CA THR A 571 26.69 -3.35 -16.53
C THR A 571 25.52 -2.39 -16.43
N ALA A 572 25.07 -1.83 -17.55
CA ALA A 572 24.01 -0.83 -17.60
C ALA A 572 22.95 -1.18 -18.67
N ASP A 573 22.91 -2.44 -19.13
CA ASP A 573 21.91 -3.02 -20.05
C ASP A 573 21.61 -2.15 -21.31
N ARG A 574 22.62 -1.43 -21.80
CA ARG A 574 22.48 -0.53 -22.96
C ARG A 574 22.43 -1.27 -24.29
N LEU A 575 21.60 -0.79 -25.20
CA LEU A 575 21.41 -1.42 -26.50
C LEU A 575 22.56 -1.11 -27.48
N ILE A 576 23.12 -2.16 -28.09
CA ILE A 576 24.06 -2.06 -29.21
C ILE A 576 23.35 -2.51 -30.49
N LEU A 577 23.34 -1.64 -31.49
CA LEU A 577 22.76 -1.85 -32.81
C LEU A 577 23.90 -1.98 -33.85
N PRO A 578 24.31 -3.20 -34.23
CA PRO A 578 25.40 -3.37 -35.18
C PRO A 578 24.95 -3.18 -36.63
N VAL A 579 25.77 -2.48 -37.40
CA VAL A 579 25.69 -2.38 -38.87
C VAL A 579 26.95 -2.99 -39.45
N PHE A 580 26.82 -4.11 -40.15
CA PHE A 580 27.91 -4.82 -40.82
C PHE A 580 28.11 -4.24 -42.22
N TYR A 581 29.00 -3.25 -42.34
CA TYR A 581 29.25 -2.48 -43.55
C TYR A 581 30.36 -3.12 -44.40
N HIS A 582 29.98 -3.85 -45.45
CA HIS A 582 30.88 -4.61 -46.34
C HIS A 582 31.76 -5.63 -45.59
N VAL A 583 31.24 -6.15 -44.47
CA VAL A 583 31.86 -7.23 -43.68
C VAL A 583 30.77 -8.20 -43.24
N THR A 584 31.14 -9.44 -42.92
CA THR A 584 30.16 -10.42 -42.43
C THR A 584 30.15 -10.47 -40.90
N PRO A 585 29.01 -10.75 -40.26
CA PRO A 585 28.96 -10.99 -38.81
C PRO A 585 29.87 -12.13 -38.35
N HIS A 586 30.10 -13.12 -39.21
CA HIS A 586 31.01 -14.23 -38.94
C HIS A 586 32.45 -13.75 -38.78
N ASP A 587 32.94 -12.92 -39.71
CA ASP A 587 34.30 -12.37 -39.67
C ASP A 587 34.51 -11.49 -38.44
N VAL A 588 33.51 -10.69 -38.06
CA VAL A 588 33.58 -9.87 -36.85
C VAL A 588 33.59 -10.74 -35.60
N ARG A 589 32.72 -11.77 -35.54
CA ARG A 589 32.54 -12.62 -34.35
C ARG A 589 33.75 -13.49 -34.04
N HIS A 590 34.39 -14.02 -35.09
CA HIS A 590 35.52 -14.93 -34.99
C HIS A 590 36.87 -14.25 -35.27
N GLN A 591 36.84 -12.96 -35.61
CA GLN A 591 38.01 -12.17 -36.02
C GLN A 591 38.77 -12.84 -37.18
N THR A 592 38.01 -13.33 -38.18
CA THR A 592 38.51 -14.05 -39.36
C THR A 592 38.36 -13.20 -40.63
N GLY A 593 38.61 -13.80 -41.80
CA GLY A 593 38.47 -13.13 -43.09
C GLY A 593 39.63 -12.19 -43.43
N ASP A 594 39.53 -11.56 -44.60
CA ASP A 594 40.63 -10.80 -45.23
C ASP A 594 40.96 -9.46 -44.52
N HIS A 595 40.16 -9.08 -43.52
CA HIS A 595 40.26 -7.79 -42.84
C HIS A 595 40.53 -7.92 -41.35
N TYR A 596 39.68 -8.64 -40.61
CA TYR A 596 39.78 -8.73 -39.14
C TYR A 596 40.93 -9.66 -38.72
N GLY A 597 41.16 -10.77 -39.45
CA GLY A 597 42.27 -11.69 -39.19
C GLY A 597 43.64 -10.99 -39.24
N PRO A 598 44.00 -10.34 -40.36
CA PRO A 598 45.25 -9.58 -40.46
C PRO A 598 45.38 -8.45 -39.43
N ALA A 599 44.29 -7.75 -39.11
CA ALA A 599 44.32 -6.68 -38.11
C ALA A 599 44.68 -7.22 -36.71
N PHE A 600 44.12 -8.35 -36.29
CA PHE A 600 44.45 -8.95 -35.00
C PHE A 600 45.86 -9.55 -34.97
N MET A 601 46.38 -10.10 -36.08
CA MET A 601 47.80 -10.49 -36.17
C MET A 601 48.75 -9.30 -35.97
N GLU A 602 48.39 -8.12 -36.48
CA GLU A 602 49.17 -6.89 -36.28
C GLU A 602 49.10 -6.40 -34.82
N HIS A 603 47.92 -6.44 -34.20
CA HIS A 603 47.76 -6.06 -32.79
C HIS A 603 48.48 -7.00 -31.83
N GLU A 604 48.51 -8.30 -32.11
CA GLU A 604 49.23 -9.34 -31.34
C GLU A 604 50.73 -9.08 -31.22
N ASN A 605 51.33 -8.39 -32.21
CA ASN A 605 52.75 -8.02 -32.16
C ASN A 605 53.03 -6.73 -31.38
N ASN A 606 52.00 -5.92 -31.10
CA ASN A 606 52.15 -4.54 -30.64
C ASN A 606 51.49 -4.25 -29.27
N HIS A 607 50.67 -5.17 -28.75
CA HIS A 607 49.89 -4.96 -27.52
C HIS A 607 49.94 -6.16 -26.58
N PRO A 608 49.77 -5.94 -25.27
CA PRO A 608 49.63 -7.00 -24.28
C PRO A 608 48.46 -7.94 -24.57
N TRP A 609 48.64 -9.23 -24.26
CA TRP A 609 47.66 -10.28 -24.52
C TRP A 609 46.30 -10.04 -23.84
N ASP A 610 46.30 -9.51 -22.62
CA ASP A 610 45.08 -9.18 -21.85
C ASP A 610 44.23 -8.10 -22.53
N THR A 611 44.87 -7.14 -23.21
CA THR A 611 44.19 -6.10 -23.98
C THR A 611 43.56 -6.69 -25.25
N ILE A 612 44.28 -7.57 -25.95
CA ILE A 612 43.79 -8.25 -27.15
C ILE A 612 42.62 -9.18 -26.84
N ASP A 613 42.69 -9.90 -25.72
CA ASP A 613 41.61 -10.79 -25.27
C ASP A 613 40.31 -10.01 -25.03
N LYS A 614 40.38 -8.85 -24.34
CA LYS A 614 39.23 -7.95 -24.16
C LYS A 614 38.61 -7.51 -25.49
N TRP A 615 39.43 -7.13 -26.48
CA TRP A 615 38.95 -6.76 -27.81
C TRP A 615 38.25 -7.91 -28.54
N LYS A 616 38.84 -9.12 -28.51
CA LYS A 616 38.24 -10.32 -29.11
C LYS A 616 36.90 -10.67 -28.45
N VAL A 617 36.82 -10.60 -27.12
CA VAL A 617 35.58 -10.86 -26.37
C VAL A 617 34.49 -9.85 -26.75
N ALA A 618 34.81 -8.55 -26.81
CA ALA A 618 33.85 -7.51 -27.16
C ALA A 618 33.30 -7.69 -28.59
N LEU A 619 34.18 -7.87 -29.59
CA LEU A 619 33.75 -8.12 -30.97
C LEU A 619 32.98 -9.43 -31.13
N SER A 620 33.34 -10.47 -30.37
CA SER A 620 32.59 -11.72 -30.38
C SER A 620 31.17 -11.56 -29.83
N LYS A 621 30.97 -10.69 -28.82
CA LYS A 621 29.64 -10.33 -28.32
C LYS A 621 28.86 -9.52 -29.35
N ILE A 622 29.44 -8.46 -29.90
CA ILE A 622 28.77 -7.61 -30.91
C ILE A 622 28.41 -8.42 -32.16
N GLY A 623 29.32 -9.28 -32.65
CA GLY A 623 29.08 -10.13 -33.82
C GLY A 623 28.02 -11.24 -33.62
N LYS A 624 27.53 -11.46 -32.40
CA LYS A 624 26.37 -12.34 -32.12
C LYS A 624 25.04 -11.60 -32.20
N LEU A 625 25.05 -10.27 -32.12
CA LEU A 625 23.84 -9.45 -32.13
C LEU A 625 23.26 -9.41 -33.55
N LYS A 626 21.92 -9.36 -33.63
CA LYS A 626 21.22 -9.16 -34.89
C LYS A 626 21.41 -7.71 -35.34
N GLY A 627 21.82 -7.51 -36.58
CA GLY A 627 22.05 -6.20 -37.18
C GLY A 627 21.74 -6.15 -38.66
N TRP A 628 22.12 -5.04 -39.30
CA TRP A 628 21.94 -4.84 -40.74
C TRP A 628 23.23 -5.20 -41.48
N GLU A 629 23.14 -6.04 -42.52
CA GLU A 629 24.26 -6.39 -43.39
C GLU A 629 24.19 -5.59 -44.70
N ILE A 630 25.23 -4.82 -45.00
CA ILE A 630 25.40 -4.08 -46.25
C ILE A 630 26.48 -4.76 -47.07
N LYS A 631 26.12 -5.24 -48.27
CA LYS A 631 27.01 -6.04 -49.16
C LYS A 631 27.37 -5.28 -50.43
N ASP A 632 28.52 -5.62 -51.00
CA ASP A 632 28.96 -5.09 -52.30
C ASP A 632 27.96 -5.43 -53.42
N GLY A 633 27.55 -4.41 -54.17
CA GLY A 633 26.66 -4.55 -55.34
C GLY A 633 25.23 -4.03 -55.17
N ASN A 634 24.84 -3.53 -54.00
CA ASN A 634 23.47 -3.11 -53.69
C ASN A 634 23.36 -1.60 -53.35
N THR A 635 23.95 -0.73 -54.18
CA THR A 635 24.06 0.73 -53.92
C THR A 635 22.72 1.47 -53.78
N GLY A 636 21.60 0.89 -54.21
CA GLY A 636 20.26 1.43 -53.96
C GLY A 636 19.70 1.15 -52.56
N ALA A 637 20.29 0.21 -51.81
CA ALA A 637 19.77 -0.25 -50.52
C ALA A 637 20.31 0.54 -49.30
N GLU A 638 21.40 1.32 -49.46
CA GLU A 638 21.96 2.08 -48.32
C GLU A 638 20.97 3.12 -47.77
N GLY A 639 20.26 3.83 -48.64
CA GLY A 639 19.25 4.80 -48.23
C GLY A 639 18.03 4.14 -47.55
N GLU A 640 17.60 2.99 -48.06
CA GLU A 640 16.51 2.20 -47.46
C GLU A 640 16.90 1.67 -46.07
N ILE A 641 18.14 1.20 -45.92
CA ILE A 641 18.67 0.73 -44.63
C ILE A 641 18.83 1.90 -43.64
N VAL A 642 19.24 3.09 -44.09
CA VAL A 642 19.27 4.28 -43.24
C VAL A 642 17.87 4.64 -42.74
N GLU A 643 16.85 4.59 -43.60
CA GLU A 643 15.46 4.80 -43.19
C GLU A 643 14.94 3.67 -42.28
N GLU A 644 15.34 2.42 -42.51
CA GLU A 644 15.01 1.28 -41.64
C GLU A 644 15.60 1.46 -40.24
N ILE A 645 16.89 1.80 -40.17
CA ILE A 645 17.60 2.11 -38.92
C ILE A 645 16.93 3.30 -38.23
N LEU A 646 16.64 4.39 -38.96
CA LEU A 646 15.95 5.56 -38.40
C LEU A 646 14.59 5.18 -37.82
N ASN A 647 13.78 4.44 -38.56
CA ASN A 647 12.46 4.02 -38.10
C ASN A 647 12.55 3.09 -36.90
N ASP A 648 13.53 2.20 -36.84
CA ASP A 648 13.71 1.33 -35.68
C ASP A 648 14.25 2.10 -34.47
N VAL A 649 15.15 3.06 -34.65
CA VAL A 649 15.59 3.97 -33.58
C VAL A 649 14.41 4.83 -33.09
N ILE A 650 13.63 5.45 -33.98
CA ILE A 650 12.44 6.21 -33.61
C ILE A 650 11.44 5.30 -32.89
N LYS A 651 11.16 4.10 -33.39
CA LYS A 651 10.29 3.15 -32.66
C LYS A 651 10.86 2.82 -31.28
N ILE A 652 12.16 2.60 -31.15
CA ILE A 652 12.77 2.33 -29.84
C ILE A 652 12.62 3.56 -28.92
N LEU A 653 12.80 4.77 -29.43
CA LEU A 653 12.69 6.04 -28.71
C LEU A 653 11.24 6.43 -28.35
N ASP A 654 10.29 6.26 -29.28
CA ASP A 654 8.89 6.70 -29.20
C ASP A 654 7.95 5.68 -28.54
N LYS A 655 8.22 4.37 -28.66
CA LYS A 655 7.29 3.31 -28.22
C LYS A 655 7.00 3.34 -26.72
N PHE A 656 7.75 4.11 -25.94
CA PHE A 656 7.73 3.98 -24.50
C PHE A 656 7.66 5.28 -23.69
N LYS A 657 7.57 6.44 -24.34
CA LYS A 657 7.56 7.72 -23.62
C LYS A 657 6.14 8.17 -23.30
N LEU A 658 5.76 8.03 -22.04
CA LEU A 658 4.54 8.57 -21.47
C LEU A 658 4.68 10.09 -21.27
N ASP A 659 3.61 10.84 -21.54
CA ASP A 659 3.60 12.30 -21.37
C ASP A 659 3.69 12.68 -19.89
N VAL A 660 4.68 13.52 -19.55
CA VAL A 660 4.93 14.06 -18.21
C VAL A 660 5.26 15.55 -18.35
N PRO A 661 4.61 16.47 -17.61
CA PRO A 661 4.88 17.90 -17.69
C PRO A 661 6.20 18.25 -16.98
N HIS A 662 7.29 18.33 -17.74
CA HIS A 662 8.65 18.49 -17.20
C HIS A 662 8.89 19.83 -16.48
N ASP A 663 8.24 20.92 -16.93
CA ASP A 663 8.48 22.27 -16.40
C ASP A 663 7.99 22.45 -14.95
N TYR A 664 7.15 21.54 -14.44
CA TYR A 664 6.49 21.64 -13.14
C TYR A 664 6.82 20.49 -12.18
N LEU A 665 7.83 19.67 -12.50
CA LEU A 665 8.34 18.63 -11.59
C LEU A 665 9.17 19.26 -10.47
N VAL A 666 8.88 18.91 -9.22
CA VAL A 666 9.57 19.40 -8.03
C VAL A 666 9.52 18.34 -6.92
N GLY A 667 10.65 18.04 -6.27
CA GLY A 667 10.70 17.22 -5.06
C GLY A 667 10.30 15.75 -5.24
N ILE A 668 10.52 15.18 -6.43
CA ILE A 668 10.10 13.80 -6.78
C ILE A 668 11.25 12.83 -6.98
N ASP A 669 12.49 13.32 -7.06
CA ASP A 669 13.66 12.51 -7.43
C ASP A 669 13.89 11.36 -6.42
N ASP A 670 13.80 11.65 -5.11
CA ASP A 670 13.92 10.65 -4.04
C ASP A 670 12.92 9.49 -4.23
N HIS A 671 11.66 9.80 -4.56
CA HIS A 671 10.63 8.78 -4.79
C HIS A 671 10.84 8.00 -6.10
N VAL A 672 11.38 8.63 -7.14
CA VAL A 672 11.72 7.96 -8.39
C VAL A 672 12.87 6.98 -8.17
N ASP A 673 13.90 7.38 -7.43
CA ASP A 673 15.04 6.54 -7.08
C ASP A 673 14.62 5.36 -6.20
N GLU A 674 13.81 5.58 -5.15
CA GLU A 674 13.29 4.50 -4.29
C GLU A 674 12.50 3.45 -5.08
N VAL A 675 11.58 3.87 -5.96
CA VAL A 675 10.79 2.94 -6.79
C VAL A 675 11.70 2.19 -7.77
N ARG A 676 12.70 2.87 -8.36
CA ARG A 676 13.68 2.24 -9.26
C ARG A 676 14.48 1.16 -8.53
N ASP A 677 14.92 1.44 -7.32
CA ASP A 677 15.69 0.50 -6.49
C ASP A 677 14.85 -0.70 -6.07
N MET A 678 13.56 -0.51 -5.73
CA MET A 678 12.62 -1.61 -5.47
C MET A 678 12.42 -2.51 -6.70
N LEU A 679 12.37 -1.90 -7.89
CA LEU A 679 12.30 -2.64 -9.15
C LEU A 679 13.59 -3.45 -9.39
N ALA A 680 14.75 -3.01 -8.94
CA ALA A 680 16.05 -3.72 -9.03
C ALA A 680 16.26 -4.42 -10.38
N ILE A 681 16.30 -3.64 -11.46
CA ILE A 681 16.40 -4.10 -12.86
C ILE A 681 17.53 -5.10 -13.13
N GLU A 682 18.62 -5.05 -12.37
CA GLU A 682 19.78 -5.95 -12.51
C GLU A 682 19.50 -7.41 -12.07
N ILE A 683 18.42 -7.64 -11.31
CA ILE A 683 18.07 -8.96 -10.78
C ILE A 683 17.18 -9.70 -11.80
N ALA A 684 17.59 -10.90 -12.22
CA ALA A 684 16.85 -11.73 -13.18
C ALA A 684 15.63 -12.46 -12.57
N ASP A 685 14.77 -11.75 -11.84
CA ASP A 685 13.49 -12.23 -11.28
C ASP A 685 12.29 -11.47 -11.87
N VAL A 686 11.06 -11.74 -11.41
CA VAL A 686 9.87 -10.98 -11.81
C VAL A 686 9.33 -10.23 -10.61
N ARG A 687 9.15 -8.91 -10.76
CA ARG A 687 8.70 -8.04 -9.65
C ARG A 687 7.46 -7.24 -9.94
N ILE A 688 6.61 -7.12 -8.92
CA ILE A 688 5.53 -6.12 -8.85
C ILE A 688 5.88 -5.11 -7.77
N VAL A 689 5.92 -3.84 -8.15
CA VAL A 689 6.04 -2.70 -7.23
C VAL A 689 4.73 -1.94 -7.24
N GLY A 690 4.13 -1.81 -6.06
CA GLY A 690 2.93 -1.01 -5.86
C GLY A 690 3.30 0.38 -5.35
N ILE A 691 2.71 1.43 -5.92
CA ILE A 691 2.85 2.80 -5.47
C ILE A 691 1.50 3.25 -4.89
N CYS A 692 1.43 3.48 -3.58
CA CYS A 692 0.21 3.88 -2.89
C CYS A 692 0.33 5.26 -2.23
N GLY A 693 -0.82 5.86 -1.87
CA GLY A 693 -0.89 7.19 -1.28
C GLY A 693 -2.15 7.96 -1.67
N MET A 694 -2.40 9.10 -1.04
CA MET A 694 -3.63 9.88 -1.23
C MET A 694 -3.82 10.32 -2.70
N GLY A 695 -5.07 10.53 -3.13
CA GLY A 695 -5.37 11.12 -4.45
C GLY A 695 -4.65 12.46 -4.63
N GLY A 696 -4.13 12.76 -5.82
CA GLY A 696 -3.45 14.04 -6.10
C GLY A 696 -2.04 14.20 -5.50
N ILE A 697 -1.49 13.16 -4.87
CA ILE A 697 -0.14 13.19 -4.26
C ILE A 697 1.01 13.04 -5.27
N GLY A 698 0.74 12.66 -6.52
CA GLY A 698 1.76 12.51 -7.57
C GLY A 698 2.17 11.08 -7.95
N LYS A 699 1.49 10.04 -7.44
CA LYS A 699 1.77 8.61 -7.76
C LYS A 699 1.90 8.34 -9.25
N THR A 700 0.91 8.77 -10.04
CA THR A 700 0.90 8.59 -11.51
C THR A 700 2.09 9.27 -12.17
N THR A 701 2.47 10.46 -11.68
CA THR A 701 3.64 11.20 -12.19
C THR A 701 4.94 10.44 -11.92
N ILE A 702 5.14 9.95 -10.68
CA ILE A 702 6.31 9.14 -10.31
C ILE A 702 6.37 7.87 -11.15
N ALA A 703 5.24 7.16 -11.26
CA ALA A 703 5.17 5.92 -12.03
C ALA A 703 5.47 6.12 -13.52
N LYS A 704 4.96 7.19 -14.14
CA LYS A 704 5.25 7.54 -15.53
C LYS A 704 6.73 7.90 -15.74
N LEU A 705 7.36 8.61 -14.81
CA LEU A 705 8.79 8.92 -14.87
C LEU A 705 9.67 7.68 -14.78
N VAL A 706 9.40 6.81 -13.80
CA VAL A 706 10.10 5.53 -13.66
C VAL A 706 9.89 4.66 -14.90
N TYR A 707 8.65 4.59 -15.42
CA TYR A 707 8.35 3.85 -16.63
C TYR A 707 9.18 4.36 -17.82
N ASN A 708 9.22 5.68 -18.03
CA ASN A 708 9.99 6.30 -19.11
C ASN A 708 11.51 6.08 -18.97
N GLN A 709 12.04 6.06 -17.75
CA GLN A 709 13.46 5.78 -17.50
C GLN A 709 13.80 4.31 -17.82
N LEU A 710 12.90 3.40 -17.48
CA LEU A 710 13.17 1.97 -17.49
C LEU A 710 12.78 1.28 -18.79
N SER A 711 11.82 1.81 -19.54
CA SER A 711 11.20 1.12 -20.66
C SER A 711 12.16 0.62 -21.75
N TYR A 712 13.30 1.28 -21.93
CA TYR A 712 14.31 0.88 -22.91
C TYR A 712 14.99 -0.45 -22.56
N HIS A 713 14.92 -0.89 -21.31
CA HIS A 713 15.49 -2.16 -20.82
C HIS A 713 14.56 -3.37 -21.06
N PHE A 714 13.37 -3.16 -21.64
CA PHE A 714 12.35 -4.20 -21.83
C PHE A 714 11.95 -4.32 -23.30
N GLU A 715 11.77 -5.54 -23.78
CA GLU A 715 11.43 -5.80 -25.18
C GLU A 715 9.97 -5.41 -25.50
N ARG A 716 9.11 -5.40 -24.47
CA ARG A 716 7.71 -4.96 -24.55
C ARG A 716 7.36 -4.12 -23.33
N CYS A 717 6.55 -3.09 -23.54
CA CYS A 717 5.96 -2.35 -22.44
C CYS A 717 4.47 -2.09 -22.71
N CYS A 718 3.71 -1.92 -21.64
CA CYS A 718 2.29 -1.59 -21.71
C CYS A 718 1.93 -0.59 -20.60
N PHE A 719 1.12 0.41 -20.95
CA PHE A 719 0.55 1.37 -20.01
C PHE A 719 -0.97 1.31 -20.10
N LEU A 720 -1.62 0.97 -18.99
CA LEU A 720 -3.08 1.03 -18.84
C LEU A 720 -3.45 2.20 -17.91
N GLU A 721 -3.98 3.26 -18.51
CA GLU A 721 -4.36 4.48 -17.81
C GLU A 721 -5.70 4.32 -17.08
N ASN A 722 -5.78 4.81 -15.83
CA ASN A 722 -7.02 4.94 -15.05
C ASN A 722 -7.90 3.67 -15.03
N VAL A 723 -7.31 2.56 -14.57
CA VAL A 723 -7.89 1.21 -14.53
C VAL A 723 -9.22 1.19 -13.76
N ARG A 724 -9.32 1.93 -12.65
CA ARG A 724 -10.57 2.07 -11.88
C ARG A 724 -11.71 2.59 -12.74
N GLU A 725 -11.53 3.72 -13.41
CA GLU A 725 -12.58 4.31 -14.24
C GLU A 725 -12.85 3.46 -15.47
N ALA A 726 -11.80 3.05 -16.18
CA ALA A 726 -11.93 2.25 -17.40
C ALA A 726 -12.65 0.92 -17.15
N SER A 727 -12.42 0.26 -16.01
CA SER A 727 -13.10 -0.99 -15.66
C SER A 727 -14.57 -0.84 -15.27
N SER A 728 -14.97 0.34 -14.80
CA SER A 728 -16.35 0.62 -14.37
C SER A 728 -17.34 0.81 -15.52
N GLN A 729 -16.84 1.11 -16.73
CA GLN A 729 -17.66 1.26 -17.93
C GLN A 729 -18.17 -0.09 -18.47
N SER A 730 -19.31 -0.06 -19.18
CA SER A 730 -19.81 -1.23 -19.89
C SER A 730 -18.76 -1.79 -20.87
N SER A 731 -18.44 -3.08 -20.74
CA SER A 731 -17.33 -3.76 -21.46
C SER A 731 -15.91 -3.21 -21.22
N GLY A 732 -15.72 -2.34 -20.21
CA GLY A 732 -14.47 -1.65 -19.94
C GLY A 732 -13.30 -2.56 -19.62
N MET A 733 -13.52 -3.57 -18.78
CA MET A 733 -12.49 -4.58 -18.46
C MET A 733 -12.01 -5.36 -19.71
N LYS A 734 -12.93 -5.68 -20.63
CA LYS A 734 -12.58 -6.33 -21.91
C LYS A 734 -11.64 -5.45 -22.73
N LYS A 735 -11.91 -4.15 -22.81
CA LYS A 735 -11.07 -3.19 -23.54
C LYS A 735 -9.66 -3.13 -22.96
N LEU A 736 -9.53 -3.06 -21.63
CA LEU A 736 -8.24 -3.08 -20.94
C LEU A 736 -7.46 -4.38 -21.23
N GLN A 737 -8.12 -5.54 -21.19
CA GLN A 737 -7.49 -6.81 -21.53
C GLN A 737 -7.03 -6.85 -22.99
N SER A 738 -7.86 -6.36 -23.93
CA SER A 738 -7.51 -6.30 -25.36
C SER A 738 -6.35 -5.33 -25.63
N GLN A 739 -6.27 -4.20 -24.93
CA GLN A 739 -5.14 -3.28 -25.01
C GLN A 739 -3.86 -3.94 -24.49
N LEU A 740 -3.90 -4.54 -23.29
CA LEU A 740 -2.77 -5.27 -22.73
C LEU A 740 -2.25 -6.37 -23.67
N ALA A 741 -3.17 -7.13 -24.28
CA ALA A 741 -2.81 -8.17 -25.22
C ALA A 741 -2.23 -7.60 -26.53
N SER A 742 -2.75 -6.47 -27.02
CA SER A 742 -2.24 -5.81 -28.22
C SER A 742 -0.81 -5.28 -28.02
N ASP A 743 -0.52 -4.72 -26.85
CA ASP A 743 0.79 -4.13 -26.54
C ASP A 743 1.86 -5.20 -26.31
N LEU A 744 1.47 -6.35 -25.75
CA LEU A 744 2.40 -7.43 -25.38
C LEU A 744 2.58 -8.51 -26.46
N PHE A 745 1.63 -8.72 -27.37
CA PHE A 745 1.66 -9.83 -28.33
C PHE A 745 2.03 -9.40 -29.77
N LEU A 746 2.96 -10.13 -30.40
CA LEU A 746 3.47 -9.85 -31.75
C LEU A 746 2.49 -10.12 -32.90
N ARG A 747 1.35 -10.80 -32.67
CA ARG A 747 0.41 -11.20 -33.75
C ARG A 747 -1.07 -11.11 -33.34
N GLY A 748 -1.78 -10.24 -34.05
CA GLY A 748 -3.23 -10.06 -34.00
C GLY A 748 -3.68 -9.13 -32.89
N GLN A 749 -4.75 -8.36 -33.12
CA GLN A 749 -5.52 -7.70 -32.06
C GLN A 749 -6.55 -8.71 -31.55
N PRO A 750 -6.29 -9.42 -30.43
CA PRO A 750 -7.31 -10.30 -29.89
C PRO A 750 -8.40 -9.44 -29.24
N GLU A 751 -9.46 -9.20 -29.98
CA GLU A 751 -10.71 -8.80 -29.35
C GLU A 751 -11.29 -10.00 -28.61
N PHE A 752 -11.59 -9.84 -27.33
CA PHE A 752 -12.13 -10.92 -26.51
C PHE A 752 -13.65 -10.86 -26.47
N ASP A 753 -14.35 -12.00 -26.53
CA ASP A 753 -15.82 -12.00 -26.46
C ASP A 753 -16.33 -11.56 -25.06
N ASN A 754 -15.58 -11.88 -24.01
CA ASN A 754 -15.90 -11.53 -22.62
C ASN A 754 -14.64 -11.53 -21.73
N THR A 755 -14.76 -10.98 -20.50
CA THR A 755 -13.67 -10.81 -19.53
C THR A 755 -12.98 -12.13 -19.13
N GLU A 756 -13.75 -13.20 -18.95
CA GLU A 756 -13.20 -14.52 -18.57
C GLU A 756 -12.38 -15.17 -19.70
N LYS A 757 -12.83 -15.01 -20.95
CA LYS A 757 -12.06 -15.42 -22.13
C LYS A 757 -10.79 -14.60 -22.31
N GLY A 758 -10.83 -13.29 -22.03
CA GLY A 758 -9.63 -12.44 -22.05
C GLY A 758 -8.62 -12.86 -20.99
N LYS A 759 -9.08 -13.02 -19.75
CA LYS A 759 -8.28 -13.49 -18.60
C LYS A 759 -7.62 -14.84 -18.86
N SER A 760 -8.37 -15.81 -19.37
CA SER A 760 -7.83 -17.14 -19.69
C SER A 760 -6.80 -17.10 -20.83
N LYS A 761 -7.02 -16.28 -21.87
CA LYS A 761 -6.04 -16.12 -22.96
C LYS A 761 -4.77 -15.40 -22.51
N LEU A 762 -4.87 -14.33 -21.72
CA LEU A 762 -3.71 -13.65 -21.12
C LEU A 762 -2.87 -14.65 -20.29
N ARG A 763 -3.52 -15.50 -19.48
CA ARG A 763 -2.84 -16.57 -18.72
C ARG A 763 -2.15 -17.63 -19.59
N GLN A 764 -2.59 -17.81 -20.82
CA GLN A 764 -2.07 -18.84 -21.73
C GLN A 764 -0.92 -18.35 -22.63
N ARG A 765 -0.83 -17.04 -22.88
CA ARG A 765 -0.03 -16.48 -23.99
C ARG A 765 0.95 -15.37 -23.60
N MET A 766 1.48 -15.37 -22.38
CA MET A 766 2.46 -14.35 -21.99
C MET A 766 3.76 -14.43 -22.81
N PRO A 767 4.40 -13.29 -23.13
CA PRO A 767 5.64 -13.28 -23.90
C PRO A 767 6.75 -14.02 -23.15
N HIS A 768 7.65 -14.64 -23.91
CA HIS A 768 8.91 -15.17 -23.38
C HIS A 768 10.01 -14.09 -23.28
N GLU A 769 9.69 -12.84 -23.63
CA GLU A 769 10.54 -11.66 -23.60
C GLU A 769 10.28 -10.87 -22.30
N LYS A 770 11.24 -10.03 -21.82
CA LYS A 770 11.03 -9.21 -20.62
C LYS A 770 10.00 -8.12 -20.92
N VAL A 771 9.12 -7.87 -19.96
CA VAL A 771 8.06 -6.87 -20.10
C VAL A 771 8.04 -5.86 -18.96
N LEU A 772 7.70 -4.61 -19.28
CA LEU A 772 7.39 -3.56 -18.30
C LEU A 772 5.92 -3.15 -18.39
N ILE A 773 5.14 -3.35 -17.33
CA ILE A 773 3.71 -3.02 -17.33
C ILE A 773 3.43 -1.95 -16.28
N LEU A 774 2.74 -0.88 -16.64
CA LEU A 774 2.23 0.13 -15.70
C LEU A 774 0.69 0.09 -15.69
N LEU A 775 0.12 -0.23 -14.53
CA LEU A 775 -1.31 -0.18 -14.25
C LEU A 775 -1.61 1.02 -13.34
N ASP A 776 -2.30 2.03 -13.87
CA ASP A 776 -2.55 3.27 -13.13
C ASP A 776 -3.96 3.34 -12.52
N ASP A 777 -4.04 3.75 -11.25
CA ASP A 777 -5.26 3.95 -10.44
C ASP A 777 -6.15 2.68 -10.37
N ALA A 778 -5.62 1.58 -9.84
CA ALA A 778 -6.41 0.37 -9.52
C ALA A 778 -7.01 0.46 -8.11
N ASP A 779 -8.29 0.15 -7.92
CA ASP A 779 -8.99 0.26 -6.62
C ASP A 779 -9.61 -1.03 -6.11
N ARG A 780 -9.52 -2.12 -6.88
CA ARG A 780 -10.06 -3.44 -6.49
C ARG A 780 -9.11 -4.55 -6.89
N ARG A 781 -8.92 -5.54 -6.01
CA ARG A 781 -8.13 -6.76 -6.29
C ARG A 781 -8.57 -7.46 -7.58
N GLU A 782 -9.87 -7.44 -7.87
CA GLU A 782 -10.43 -8.10 -9.04
C GLU A 782 -9.85 -7.55 -10.36
N GLN A 783 -9.63 -6.23 -10.46
CA GLN A 783 -9.04 -5.58 -11.64
C GLN A 783 -7.64 -6.15 -11.92
N LEU A 784 -6.79 -6.19 -10.90
CA LEU A 784 -5.45 -6.76 -11.00
C LEU A 784 -5.51 -8.25 -11.38
N SER A 785 -6.42 -9.01 -10.77
CA SER A 785 -6.59 -10.44 -11.07
C SER A 785 -7.07 -10.73 -12.49
N ASN A 786 -7.78 -9.79 -13.11
CA ASN A 786 -8.30 -9.88 -14.47
C ASN A 786 -7.27 -9.45 -15.53
N LEU A 787 -6.28 -8.63 -15.16
CA LEU A 787 -5.25 -8.10 -16.05
C LEU A 787 -3.92 -8.85 -15.93
N LEU A 788 -3.51 -9.24 -14.72
CA LEU A 788 -2.21 -9.85 -14.45
C LEU A 788 -2.34 -11.38 -14.22
N PRO A 789 -1.71 -12.21 -15.07
CA PRO A 789 -1.50 -13.62 -14.79
C PRO A 789 -0.55 -13.86 -13.61
N SER A 790 -0.43 -15.12 -13.19
CA SER A 790 0.53 -15.52 -12.16
C SER A 790 1.98 -15.19 -12.56
N LEU A 791 2.78 -14.71 -11.61
CA LEU A 791 4.15 -14.21 -11.84
C LEU A 791 5.09 -15.17 -12.58
N HIS A 792 4.96 -16.48 -12.35
CA HIS A 792 5.77 -17.50 -13.02
C HIS A 792 5.57 -17.60 -14.54
N LYS A 793 4.57 -16.90 -15.10
CA LYS A 793 4.29 -16.85 -16.54
C LYS A 793 5.09 -15.78 -17.27
N TYR A 794 5.66 -14.82 -16.55
CA TYR A 794 6.47 -13.76 -17.12
C TYR A 794 7.92 -14.21 -17.28
N ALA A 795 8.62 -13.66 -18.28
CA ALA A 795 10.05 -13.90 -18.45
C ALA A 795 10.85 -13.30 -17.28
N ALA A 796 11.92 -13.98 -16.89
CA ALA A 796 12.87 -13.48 -15.90
C ALA A 796 13.40 -12.09 -16.30
N GLY A 797 13.38 -11.14 -15.37
CA GLY A 797 13.67 -9.73 -15.61
C GLY A 797 12.43 -8.84 -15.85
N SER A 798 11.21 -9.39 -15.89
CA SER A 798 9.98 -8.58 -16.10
C SER A 798 9.62 -7.75 -14.87
N ARG A 799 9.02 -6.56 -15.10
CA ARG A 799 8.65 -5.59 -14.06
C ARG A 799 7.22 -5.09 -14.25
N ILE A 800 6.50 -4.96 -13.14
CA ILE A 800 5.12 -4.49 -13.13
C ILE A 800 5.01 -3.39 -12.07
N ILE A 801 4.46 -2.24 -12.46
CA ILE A 801 4.19 -1.10 -11.58
C ILE A 801 2.68 -0.95 -11.47
N VAL A 802 2.17 -0.85 -10.25
CA VAL A 802 0.74 -0.64 -9.98
C VAL A 802 0.57 0.62 -9.13
N THR A 803 -0.18 1.62 -9.57
CA THR A 803 -0.54 2.75 -8.72
C THR A 803 -1.94 2.56 -8.13
N THR A 804 -2.11 2.91 -6.85
CA THR A 804 -3.41 2.84 -6.17
C THR A 804 -3.53 3.89 -5.08
N ARG A 805 -4.76 4.21 -4.66
CA ARG A 805 -5.01 5.00 -3.45
C ARG A 805 -5.12 4.14 -2.19
N ASP A 806 -5.46 2.87 -2.37
CA ASP A 806 -5.77 1.94 -1.29
C ASP A 806 -4.67 0.89 -1.18
N ARG A 807 -3.91 0.98 -0.09
CA ARG A 807 -2.82 0.03 0.20
C ARG A 807 -3.33 -1.41 0.31
N ALA A 808 -4.57 -1.62 0.78
CA ALA A 808 -5.16 -2.95 0.90
C ALA A 808 -5.28 -3.66 -0.45
N VAL A 809 -5.46 -2.94 -1.56
CA VAL A 809 -5.52 -3.53 -2.92
C VAL A 809 -4.20 -4.21 -3.29
N LEU A 810 -3.07 -3.64 -2.88
CA LEU A 810 -1.73 -4.20 -3.11
C LEU A 810 -1.45 -5.38 -2.17
N GLU A 811 -1.83 -5.26 -0.90
CA GLU A 811 -1.65 -6.30 0.13
C GLU A 811 -2.51 -7.53 -0.17
N ASP A 812 -3.78 -7.33 -0.54
CA ASP A 812 -4.69 -8.38 -0.98
C ASP A 812 -4.15 -9.08 -2.22
N PHE A 813 -3.59 -8.32 -3.18
CA PHE A 813 -3.01 -8.90 -4.41
C PHE A 813 -1.62 -9.51 -4.21
N GLU A 814 -1.06 -9.46 -2.99
CA GLU A 814 0.27 -9.98 -2.64
C GLU A 814 1.42 -9.32 -3.44
N VAL A 815 1.36 -8.00 -3.62
CA VAL A 815 2.44 -7.22 -4.24
C VAL A 815 3.69 -7.26 -3.37
N GLN A 816 4.85 -7.54 -3.96
CA GLN A 816 6.09 -7.85 -3.22
C GLN A 816 6.70 -6.62 -2.54
N HIS A 817 6.62 -5.46 -3.21
CA HIS A 817 7.19 -4.21 -2.72
C HIS A 817 6.16 -3.09 -2.84
N ILE A 818 5.97 -2.34 -1.77
CA ILE A 818 4.99 -1.25 -1.71
C ILE A 818 5.72 0.03 -1.32
N HIS A 819 5.64 1.03 -2.20
CA HIS A 819 6.14 2.38 -1.99
C HIS A 819 4.99 3.31 -1.63
N GLU A 820 5.07 3.97 -0.47
CA GLU A 820 4.05 4.91 0.00
C GLU A 820 4.51 6.35 -0.23
N VAL A 821 3.79 7.10 -1.08
CA VAL A 821 4.14 8.47 -1.44
C VAL A 821 3.62 9.44 -0.40
N THR A 822 4.51 10.28 0.12
CA THR A 822 4.18 11.32 1.11
C THR A 822 4.03 12.70 0.45
N GLY A 823 3.55 13.70 1.21
CA GLY A 823 3.42 15.06 0.72
C GLY A 823 4.77 15.73 0.44
N LEU A 824 4.78 16.74 -0.43
CA LEU A 824 5.96 17.55 -0.70
C LEU A 824 6.46 18.23 0.57
N ARG A 825 7.79 18.27 0.73
CA ARG A 825 8.46 19.09 1.74
C ARG A 825 8.08 20.56 1.54
N GLU A 826 8.05 21.35 2.62
CA GLU A 826 7.60 22.74 2.55
C GLU A 826 8.37 23.57 1.49
N GLU A 827 9.68 23.32 1.33
CA GLU A 827 10.52 23.99 0.33
C GLU A 827 10.11 23.64 -1.11
N ASP A 828 9.96 22.34 -1.40
CA ASP A 828 9.53 21.83 -2.70
C ASP A 828 8.09 22.26 -3.03
N ALA A 829 7.21 22.22 -2.03
CA ALA A 829 5.84 22.66 -2.12
C ALA A 829 5.74 24.17 -2.43
N LEU A 830 6.63 24.98 -1.86
CA LEU A 830 6.71 26.41 -2.15
C LEU A 830 7.18 26.69 -3.57
N VAL A 831 8.20 25.98 -4.06
CA VAL A 831 8.65 26.11 -5.45
C VAL A 831 7.52 25.75 -6.41
N LEU A 832 6.83 24.62 -6.18
CA LEU A 832 5.69 24.21 -6.98
C LEU A 832 4.57 25.26 -6.97
N PHE A 833 4.22 25.77 -5.79
CA PHE A 833 3.25 26.85 -5.65
C PHE A 833 3.65 28.08 -6.46
N CYS A 834 4.92 28.48 -6.40
CA CYS A 834 5.42 29.66 -7.11
C CYS A 834 5.38 29.48 -8.63
N LYS A 835 5.69 28.28 -9.13
CA LYS A 835 5.56 27.96 -10.56
C LYS A 835 4.12 28.18 -11.04
N TYR A 836 3.12 27.87 -10.23
CA TYR A 836 1.71 28.09 -10.60
C TYR A 836 1.24 29.53 -10.38
N ALA A 837 1.54 30.12 -9.21
CA ALA A 837 1.06 31.45 -8.81
C ALA A 837 1.83 32.62 -9.44
N PHE A 838 3.13 32.46 -9.68
CA PHE A 838 4.04 33.50 -10.16
C PHE A 838 4.69 33.20 -11.51
N LYS A 839 4.63 31.95 -12.00
CA LYS A 839 5.33 31.49 -13.21
C LYS A 839 6.86 31.58 -13.10
N GLN A 840 7.38 31.42 -11.88
CA GLN A 840 8.80 31.43 -11.52
C GLN A 840 9.00 30.59 -10.25
N ASP A 841 10.25 30.27 -9.90
CA ASP A 841 10.55 29.34 -8.79
C ASP A 841 10.46 29.98 -7.39
N SER A 842 10.34 31.30 -7.31
CA SER A 842 10.33 32.06 -6.05
C SER A 842 9.14 33.01 -5.93
N PRO A 843 8.63 33.28 -4.71
CA PRO A 843 7.50 34.19 -4.54
C PRO A 843 7.91 35.66 -4.75
N ALA A 844 6.93 36.52 -5.06
CA ALA A 844 7.14 37.96 -4.98
C ALA A 844 7.40 38.38 -3.51
N ALA A 845 8.31 39.33 -3.28
CA ALA A 845 8.77 39.69 -1.93
C ALA A 845 7.62 40.06 -0.97
N GLU A 846 6.61 40.78 -1.47
CA GLU A 846 5.43 41.21 -0.71
C GLU A 846 4.44 40.06 -0.37
N LEU A 847 4.49 38.95 -1.10
CA LEU A 847 3.62 37.78 -0.91
C LEU A 847 4.38 36.57 -0.37
N ALA A 848 5.66 36.71 -0.02
CA ALA A 848 6.52 35.59 0.37
C ALA A 848 6.01 34.88 1.64
N ASP A 849 5.61 35.64 2.66
CA ASP A 849 5.09 35.08 3.91
C ASP A 849 3.72 34.43 3.72
N LEU A 850 2.83 35.09 2.97
CA LEU A 850 1.52 34.51 2.61
C LEU A 850 1.66 33.23 1.79
N SER A 851 2.61 33.19 0.85
CA SER A 851 2.87 32.00 0.03
C SER A 851 3.29 30.82 0.91
N ARG A 852 4.19 31.03 1.88
CA ARG A 852 4.59 29.98 2.84
C ARG A 852 3.43 29.49 3.69
N GLU A 853 2.62 30.41 4.22
CA GLU A 853 1.46 30.07 5.05
C GLU A 853 0.38 29.30 4.26
N ILE A 854 0.13 29.68 3.00
CA ILE A 854 -0.81 28.98 2.11
C ILE A 854 -0.30 27.58 1.83
N VAL A 855 0.97 27.43 1.45
CA VAL A 855 1.60 26.13 1.18
C VAL A 855 1.48 25.21 2.41
N LYS A 856 1.77 25.72 3.61
CA LYS A 856 1.61 24.97 4.85
C LYS A 856 0.16 24.54 5.07
N ALA A 857 -0.81 25.42 4.80
CA ALA A 857 -2.23 25.11 4.94
C ALA A 857 -2.74 24.07 3.91
N THR A 858 -2.06 23.91 2.77
CA THR A 858 -2.36 22.83 1.80
C THR A 858 -1.94 21.45 2.27
N GLY A 859 -1.03 21.34 3.24
CA GLY A 859 -0.51 20.08 3.77
C GLY A 859 0.46 19.35 2.81
N GLY A 860 1.14 20.09 1.93
CA GLY A 860 2.13 19.51 1.01
C GLY A 860 1.54 18.69 -0.15
N LEU A 861 0.21 18.77 -0.38
CA LEU A 861 -0.45 18.02 -1.46
C LEU A 861 -0.27 18.73 -2.83
N PRO A 862 0.44 18.14 -3.80
CA PRO A 862 0.71 18.75 -5.11
C PRO A 862 -0.54 19.26 -5.85
N LEU A 863 -1.62 18.48 -5.87
CA LEU A 863 -2.87 18.91 -6.55
C LEU A 863 -3.50 20.15 -5.91
N ALA A 864 -3.54 20.22 -4.57
CA ALA A 864 -4.08 21.40 -3.89
C ALA A 864 -3.20 22.62 -4.16
N ILE A 865 -1.87 22.43 -4.15
CA ILE A 865 -0.90 23.48 -4.46
C ILE A 865 -1.08 24.01 -5.89
N GLU A 866 -1.21 23.11 -6.89
CA GLU A 866 -1.46 23.47 -8.29
C GLU A 866 -2.75 24.29 -8.44
N VAL A 867 -3.86 23.82 -7.85
CA VAL A 867 -5.17 24.45 -7.97
C VAL A 867 -5.21 25.82 -7.27
N ILE A 868 -4.70 25.90 -6.04
CA ILE A 868 -4.70 27.15 -5.25
C ILE A 868 -3.71 28.15 -5.84
N GLY A 869 -2.51 27.72 -6.20
CA GLY A 869 -1.52 28.58 -6.85
C GLY A 869 -2.05 29.13 -8.19
N SER A 870 -2.71 28.30 -8.98
CA SER A 870 -3.34 28.74 -10.24
C SER A 870 -4.50 29.70 -10.02
N HIS A 871 -5.33 29.48 -9.00
CA HIS A 871 -6.39 30.41 -8.63
C HIS A 871 -5.83 31.80 -8.25
N LEU A 872 -4.76 31.82 -7.46
CA LEU A 872 -4.11 33.07 -7.02
C LEU A 872 -3.23 33.69 -8.11
N SER A 873 -2.96 32.99 -9.21
CA SER A 873 -2.12 33.51 -10.30
C SER A 873 -2.74 34.71 -11.02
N SER A 874 -4.07 34.89 -10.94
CA SER A 874 -4.78 35.97 -11.60
C SER A 874 -4.79 37.29 -10.83
N THR A 875 -4.28 37.34 -9.59
CA THR A 875 -4.27 38.56 -8.77
C THR A 875 -3.00 38.69 -7.92
N ARG A 876 -2.65 39.93 -7.59
CA ARG A 876 -1.59 40.29 -6.62
C ARG A 876 -2.15 41.01 -5.41
N GLU A 877 -3.47 41.14 -5.30
CA GLU A 877 -4.13 41.81 -4.18
C GLU A 877 -3.99 40.98 -2.90
N VAL A 878 -3.34 41.55 -1.89
CA VAL A 878 -3.02 40.87 -0.63
C VAL A 878 -4.28 40.39 0.08
N ASP A 879 -5.36 41.17 0.06
CA ASP A 879 -6.62 40.83 0.75
C ASP A 879 -7.22 39.51 0.23
N ILE A 880 -7.20 39.27 -1.08
CA ILE A 880 -7.68 38.01 -1.68
C ILE A 880 -6.83 36.82 -1.21
N TRP A 881 -5.52 37.02 -1.08
CA TRP A 881 -4.61 35.99 -0.58
C TRP A 881 -4.82 35.70 0.92
N VAL A 882 -5.11 36.72 1.73
CA VAL A 882 -5.47 36.58 3.15
C VAL A 882 -6.78 35.81 3.31
N GLU A 883 -7.81 36.14 2.53
CA GLU A 883 -9.09 35.44 2.54
C GLU A 883 -8.92 33.97 2.16
N ALA A 884 -8.17 33.68 1.09
CA ALA A 884 -7.87 32.31 0.68
C ALA A 884 -7.16 31.52 1.80
N LEU A 885 -6.20 32.13 2.49
CA LEU A 885 -5.51 31.51 3.62
C LEU A 885 -6.44 31.22 4.80
N GLN A 886 -7.35 32.15 5.14
CA GLN A 886 -8.32 31.95 6.21
C GLN A 886 -9.26 30.78 5.91
N LEU A 887 -9.75 30.68 4.68
CA LEU A 887 -10.56 29.54 4.23
C LEU A 887 -9.77 28.23 4.35
N LEU A 888 -8.50 28.20 3.92
CA LEU A 888 -7.66 27.00 4.03
C LEU A 888 -7.41 26.55 5.48
N LYS A 889 -7.24 27.50 6.41
CA LYS A 889 -6.99 27.20 7.85
C LYS A 889 -8.22 26.64 8.56
N ASN A 890 -9.41 27.05 8.16
CA ASN A 890 -10.66 26.62 8.79
C ASN A 890 -11.15 25.25 8.29
N GLU A 891 -10.65 24.79 7.14
CA GLU A 891 -11.17 23.61 6.46
C GLU A 891 -10.32 22.35 6.66
N LYS A 892 -10.95 21.30 7.19
CA LYS A 892 -10.29 20.04 7.54
C LYS A 892 -10.29 19.02 6.38
N THR A 893 -11.21 19.15 5.43
CA THR A 893 -11.34 18.18 4.32
C THR A 893 -10.68 18.67 3.05
N ILE A 894 -10.13 17.73 2.26
CA ILE A 894 -9.49 18.02 0.97
C ILE A 894 -10.46 18.65 -0.04
N HIS A 895 -11.74 18.26 -0.02
CA HIS A 895 -12.77 18.81 -0.91
C HIS A 895 -13.05 20.29 -0.59
N GLN A 896 -13.11 20.66 0.69
CA GLN A 896 -13.31 22.06 1.08
C GLN A 896 -12.11 22.94 0.73
N ARG A 897 -10.88 22.41 0.81
CA ARG A 897 -9.68 23.13 0.33
C ARG A 897 -9.69 23.37 -1.18
N LEU A 898 -10.11 22.38 -1.97
CA LEU A 898 -10.24 22.53 -3.43
C LEU A 898 -11.41 23.45 -3.82
N ARG A 899 -12.47 23.52 -3.00
CA ARG A 899 -13.66 24.35 -3.24
C ARG A 899 -13.36 25.84 -3.34
N ILE A 900 -12.28 26.31 -2.72
CA ILE A 900 -11.79 27.70 -2.81
C ILE A 900 -11.57 28.13 -4.27
N SER A 901 -11.20 27.20 -5.16
CA SER A 901 -11.03 27.50 -6.59
C SER A 901 -12.35 27.47 -7.39
N TYR A 902 -13.39 26.80 -6.87
CA TYR A 902 -14.72 26.65 -7.46
C TYR A 902 -15.66 27.80 -7.12
N ASP A 903 -15.73 28.20 -5.85
CA ASP A 903 -16.68 29.23 -5.38
C ASP A 903 -16.53 30.58 -6.13
N PRO A 904 -15.33 31.03 -6.53
CA PRO A 904 -15.14 32.24 -7.32
C PRO A 904 -15.28 32.06 -8.84
N LEU A 905 -15.74 30.91 -9.33
CA LEU A 905 -16.05 30.71 -10.75
C LEU A 905 -17.28 31.49 -11.18
N SER A 906 -17.33 31.89 -12.45
CA SER A 906 -18.56 32.42 -13.06
C SER A 906 -19.70 31.38 -13.02
N ASP A 907 -20.96 31.81 -12.97
CA ASP A 907 -22.11 30.89 -12.92
C ASP A 907 -22.14 29.93 -14.11
N ASN A 908 -21.74 30.40 -15.30
CA ASN A 908 -21.58 29.55 -16.48
C ASN A 908 -20.47 28.52 -16.31
N ALA A 909 -19.34 28.91 -15.70
CA ALA A 909 -18.24 28.00 -15.40
C ALA A 909 -18.61 26.96 -14.34
N LYS A 910 -19.35 27.35 -13.29
CA LYS A 910 -19.89 26.40 -12.30
C LYS A 910 -20.79 25.35 -12.95
N LYS A 911 -21.69 25.76 -13.84
CA LYS A 911 -22.59 24.83 -14.55
C LYS A 911 -21.83 23.83 -15.41
N ILE A 912 -20.90 24.30 -16.24
CA ILE A 912 -20.09 23.42 -17.10
C ILE A 912 -19.16 22.53 -16.27
N PHE A 913 -18.58 23.04 -15.18
CA PHE A 913 -17.77 22.24 -14.26
C PHE A 913 -18.55 21.05 -13.70
N LEU A 914 -19.77 21.28 -13.20
CA LEU A 914 -20.63 20.21 -12.67
C LEU A 914 -21.06 19.23 -13.76
N ASP A 915 -21.35 19.72 -14.96
CA ASP A 915 -21.66 18.87 -16.12
C ASP A 915 -20.49 17.95 -16.49
N VAL A 916 -19.27 18.47 -16.50
CA VAL A 916 -18.05 17.68 -16.74
C VAL A 916 -17.82 16.65 -15.64
N ALA A 917 -17.95 17.06 -14.37
CA ALA A 917 -17.75 16.18 -13.22
C ALA A 917 -18.76 15.01 -13.18
N CYS A 918 -20.01 15.27 -13.57
CA CYS A 918 -21.07 14.28 -13.57
C CYS A 918 -21.04 13.38 -14.81
N PHE A 919 -20.87 13.94 -16.02
CA PHE A 919 -21.18 13.22 -17.27
C PHE A 919 -20.10 13.25 -18.36
N PHE A 920 -19.33 14.34 -18.49
CA PHE A 920 -18.50 14.56 -19.70
C PHE A 920 -16.99 14.37 -19.52
N CYS A 921 -16.52 13.95 -18.34
CA CYS A 921 -15.13 13.55 -18.16
C CYS A 921 -14.77 12.39 -19.10
N GLY A 922 -13.66 12.50 -19.83
CA GLY A 922 -13.23 11.53 -20.85
C GLY A 922 -13.91 11.66 -22.21
N MET A 923 -14.79 12.64 -22.43
CA MET A 923 -15.43 12.89 -23.73
C MET A 923 -14.66 13.94 -24.55
N ASP A 924 -14.70 13.85 -25.88
CA ASP A 924 -14.19 14.91 -26.76
C ASP A 924 -14.94 16.22 -26.50
N TYR A 925 -14.22 17.26 -26.09
CA TYR A 925 -14.78 18.56 -25.67
C TYR A 925 -15.70 19.19 -26.71
N ARG A 926 -15.46 18.93 -28.00
CA ARG A 926 -16.22 19.53 -29.10
C ARG A 926 -17.69 19.09 -29.09
N VAL A 927 -17.99 17.90 -28.58
CA VAL A 927 -19.35 17.34 -28.56
C VAL A 927 -20.24 18.04 -27.52
N PRO A 928 -19.93 18.05 -26.20
CA PRO A 928 -20.74 18.75 -25.21
C PRO A 928 -20.74 20.28 -25.40
N ALA A 929 -19.73 20.84 -26.08
CA ALA A 929 -19.73 22.26 -26.44
C ALA A 929 -20.93 22.69 -27.30
N HIS A 930 -21.50 21.80 -28.13
CA HIS A 930 -22.72 22.11 -28.88
C HIS A 930 -23.94 22.29 -27.96
N MET A 931 -24.08 21.42 -26.95
CA MET A 931 -25.13 21.51 -25.94
C MET A 931 -24.98 22.76 -25.06
N TRP A 932 -23.76 23.07 -24.61
CA TRP A 932 -23.53 24.27 -23.82
C TRP A 932 -23.78 25.55 -24.62
N LYS A 933 -23.46 25.56 -25.93
CA LYS A 933 -23.71 26.69 -26.81
C LYS A 933 -25.20 26.95 -27.04
N SER A 934 -26.03 25.91 -27.16
CA SER A 934 -27.49 26.08 -27.30
C SER A 934 -28.17 26.66 -26.05
N ARG A 935 -27.46 26.66 -24.91
CA ARG A 935 -27.87 27.24 -23.63
C ARG A 935 -27.15 28.55 -23.30
N GLU A 936 -26.45 29.13 -24.27
CA GLU A 936 -25.74 30.41 -24.13
C GLU A 936 -24.66 30.40 -23.02
N LEU A 937 -24.12 29.22 -22.66
CA LEU A 937 -23.13 29.07 -21.57
C LEU A 937 -21.69 29.45 -21.97
N LEU A 938 -21.49 30.04 -23.16
CA LEU A 938 -20.20 30.54 -23.66
C LEU A 938 -19.02 29.54 -23.46
N PRO A 939 -19.11 28.29 -23.96
CA PRO A 939 -18.19 27.21 -23.58
C PRO A 939 -16.72 27.52 -23.87
N ALA A 940 -16.39 28.29 -24.91
CA ALA A 940 -15.01 28.68 -25.20
C ALA A 940 -14.36 29.56 -24.10
N ASN A 941 -15.12 30.48 -23.50
CA ASN A 941 -14.65 31.33 -22.39
C ASN A 941 -14.53 30.52 -21.11
N VAL A 942 -15.54 29.70 -20.83
CA VAL A 942 -15.56 28.82 -19.65
C VAL A 942 -14.43 27.79 -19.70
N ARG A 943 -14.15 27.19 -20.86
CA ARG A 943 -13.00 26.29 -21.03
C ARG A 943 -11.69 26.97 -20.63
N ARG A 944 -11.49 28.21 -21.07
CA ARG A 944 -10.29 28.99 -20.72
C ARG A 944 -10.22 29.21 -19.21
N GLU A 945 -11.32 29.62 -18.58
CA GLU A 945 -11.40 29.82 -17.12
C GLU A 945 -11.09 28.54 -16.33
N LEU A 946 -11.72 27.41 -16.68
CA LEU A 946 -11.52 26.13 -15.99
C LEU A 946 -10.11 25.55 -16.20
N CYS A 947 -9.54 25.68 -17.40
CA CYS A 947 -8.15 25.27 -17.66
C CYS A 947 -7.14 26.16 -16.92
N GLN A 948 -7.38 27.47 -16.86
CA GLN A 948 -6.50 28.42 -16.16
C GLN A 948 -6.43 28.14 -14.66
N ARG A 949 -7.50 27.60 -14.06
CA ARG A 949 -7.54 27.22 -12.64
C ARG A 949 -7.14 25.76 -12.39
N CYS A 950 -6.62 25.06 -13.40
CA CYS A 950 -6.28 23.64 -13.35
C CYS A 950 -7.42 22.71 -12.90
N LEU A 951 -8.68 23.13 -13.09
CA LEU A 951 -9.87 22.33 -12.75
C LEU A 951 -10.17 21.28 -13.82
N ILE A 952 -9.82 21.57 -15.08
CA ILE A 952 -9.86 20.62 -16.20
C ILE A 952 -8.62 20.79 -17.08
N LYS A 953 -8.29 19.77 -17.87
CA LYS A 953 -7.29 19.81 -18.94
C LYS A 953 -7.92 19.27 -20.22
N ILE A 954 -7.50 19.75 -21.38
CA ILE A 954 -7.91 19.17 -22.67
C ILE A 954 -6.70 18.43 -23.24
N GLY A 955 -6.80 17.11 -23.36
CA GLY A 955 -5.73 16.27 -23.86
C GLY A 955 -5.42 16.53 -25.34
N ASN A 956 -4.28 15.99 -25.80
CA ASN A 956 -3.90 16.06 -27.22
C ASN A 956 -4.95 15.38 -28.13
N ASP A 957 -5.62 14.36 -27.60
CA ASP A 957 -6.76 13.63 -28.18
C ASP A 957 -8.09 14.41 -28.16
N LYS A 958 -8.08 15.66 -27.68
CA LYS A 958 -9.23 16.56 -27.53
C LYS A 958 -10.23 16.16 -26.46
N LYS A 959 -9.94 15.16 -25.63
CA LYS A 959 -10.81 14.75 -24.53
C LYS A 959 -10.68 15.67 -23.33
N ILE A 960 -11.78 15.84 -22.61
CA ILE A 960 -11.83 16.57 -21.34
C ILE A 960 -11.28 15.65 -20.25
N TRP A 961 -10.24 16.10 -19.56
CA TRP A 961 -9.67 15.44 -18.40
C TRP A 961 -9.94 16.27 -17.14
N MET A 962 -10.36 15.61 -16.07
CA MET A 962 -10.58 16.21 -14.76
C MET A 962 -10.00 15.27 -13.71
N HIS A 963 -9.17 15.79 -12.80
CA HIS A 963 -8.60 14.97 -11.73
C HIS A 963 -9.71 14.43 -10.83
N ASP A 964 -9.63 13.18 -10.37
CA ASP A 964 -10.74 12.55 -9.64
C ASP A 964 -11.16 13.29 -8.38
N LEU A 965 -10.22 13.82 -7.58
CA LEU A 965 -10.59 14.64 -6.42
C LEU A 965 -11.38 15.91 -6.78
N VAL A 966 -11.13 16.49 -7.96
CA VAL A 966 -11.86 17.65 -8.49
C VAL A 966 -13.23 17.21 -9.03
N LYS A 967 -13.30 16.04 -9.66
CA LYS A 967 -14.55 15.39 -10.11
C LYS A 967 -15.44 15.02 -8.92
N ASP A 968 -14.87 14.46 -7.87
CA ASP A 968 -15.53 14.08 -6.62
C ASP A 968 -16.02 15.34 -5.89
N LEU A 969 -15.24 16.44 -5.89
CA LEU A 969 -15.72 17.74 -5.42
C LEU A 969 -16.98 18.18 -6.18
N GLY A 970 -16.98 18.11 -7.52
CA GLY A 970 -18.14 18.47 -8.33
C GLY A 970 -19.37 17.61 -8.01
N ARG A 971 -19.20 16.29 -7.88
CA ARG A 971 -20.28 15.36 -7.51
C ARG A 971 -20.79 15.60 -6.09
N GLU A 972 -19.90 15.90 -5.16
CA GLU A 972 -20.26 16.20 -3.78
C GLU A 972 -21.02 17.53 -3.67
N ILE A 973 -20.65 18.55 -4.45
CA ILE A 973 -21.41 19.80 -4.55
C ILE A 973 -22.86 19.49 -4.96
N VAL A 974 -23.08 18.66 -5.98
CA VAL A 974 -24.44 18.27 -6.40
C VAL A 974 -25.16 17.46 -5.31
N ARG A 975 -24.46 16.53 -4.64
CA ARG A 975 -25.03 15.74 -3.55
C ARG A 975 -25.52 16.63 -2.40
N LEU A 976 -24.78 17.69 -2.09
CA LEU A 976 -25.09 18.65 -1.03
C LEU A 976 -26.16 19.69 -1.41
N GLU A 977 -26.60 19.75 -2.68
CA GLU A 977 -27.73 20.60 -3.09
C GLU A 977 -29.02 20.22 -2.35
N ASN A 978 -29.25 18.91 -2.17
CA ASN A 978 -30.37 18.40 -1.41
C ASN A 978 -30.17 16.95 -0.99
N GLU A 979 -30.71 16.57 0.18
CA GLU A 979 -30.75 15.18 0.61
C GLU A 979 -31.60 14.31 -0.33
N HIS A 980 -32.68 14.87 -0.89
CA HIS A 980 -33.58 14.18 -1.81
C HIS A 980 -33.04 14.26 -3.23
N ALA A 981 -32.78 13.12 -3.87
CA ALA A 981 -32.24 13.06 -5.22
C ALA A 981 -33.09 13.83 -6.25
N GLY A 982 -34.42 13.72 -6.16
CA GLY A 982 -35.35 14.41 -7.06
C GLY A 982 -35.30 15.95 -7.01
N GLU A 983 -34.61 16.54 -6.03
CA GLU A 983 -34.40 17.98 -5.84
C GLU A 983 -33.00 18.46 -6.24
N ARG A 984 -32.14 17.56 -6.75
CA ARG A 984 -30.78 17.87 -7.21
C ARG A 984 -30.76 18.21 -8.70
N THR A 985 -29.81 19.04 -9.12
CA THR A 985 -29.69 19.49 -10.51
C THR A 985 -29.12 18.43 -11.45
N ARG A 986 -28.24 17.54 -10.97
CA ARG A 986 -27.70 16.40 -11.75
C ARG A 986 -27.93 15.08 -11.03
N LEU A 987 -28.38 14.06 -11.76
CA LEU A 987 -28.48 12.68 -11.32
C LEU A 987 -27.52 11.83 -12.13
N TRP A 988 -26.31 11.62 -11.59
CA TRP A 988 -25.25 10.85 -12.24
C TRP A 988 -25.12 9.41 -11.73
N ARG A 989 -25.76 9.08 -10.59
CA ARG A 989 -25.83 7.70 -10.07
C ARG A 989 -27.07 7.01 -10.63
N HIS A 990 -26.88 5.81 -11.18
CA HIS A 990 -27.99 5.04 -11.74
C HIS A 990 -29.11 4.79 -10.72
N SER A 991 -28.79 4.38 -9.49
CA SER A 991 -29.78 4.12 -8.44
C SER A 991 -30.65 5.35 -8.17
N ASP A 992 -30.02 6.52 -7.96
CA ASP A 992 -30.71 7.77 -7.66
C ASP A 992 -31.60 8.19 -8.84
N ALA A 993 -31.08 8.09 -10.08
CA ALA A 993 -31.84 8.39 -11.29
C ALA A 993 -33.02 7.43 -11.50
N PHE A 994 -32.80 6.13 -11.26
CA PHE A 994 -33.81 5.09 -11.40
C PHE A 994 -34.92 5.29 -10.37
N ASP A 995 -34.60 5.45 -9.09
CA ASP A 995 -35.59 5.66 -8.03
C ASP A 995 -36.39 6.94 -8.25
N VAL A 996 -35.73 8.03 -8.65
CA VAL A 996 -36.40 9.31 -8.95
C VAL A 996 -37.42 9.17 -10.09
N LEU A 997 -37.10 8.39 -11.12
CA LEU A 997 -38.02 8.14 -12.23
C LEU A 997 -39.09 7.10 -11.88
N GLU A 998 -38.73 6.01 -11.20
CA GLU A 998 -39.63 4.91 -10.86
C GLU A 998 -40.68 5.33 -9.85
N MET A 999 -40.28 6.10 -8.84
CA MET A 999 -41.16 6.62 -7.79
C MET A 999 -41.73 8.00 -8.10
N GLU A 1000 -41.47 8.53 -9.31
CA GLU A 1000 -41.94 9.85 -9.77
C GLU A 1000 -41.55 11.03 -8.85
N LEU A 1001 -40.42 10.92 -8.16
CA LEU A 1001 -39.93 11.90 -7.17
C LEU A 1001 -39.23 13.12 -7.81
N GLY A 1002 -39.08 13.12 -9.14
CA GLY A 1002 -38.38 14.19 -9.87
C GLY A 1002 -39.08 15.54 -9.74
N THR A 1003 -38.30 16.62 -9.75
CA THR A 1003 -38.83 18.00 -9.70
C THR A 1003 -38.30 18.87 -10.83
N ASN A 1004 -38.79 20.11 -10.91
CA ASN A 1004 -38.34 21.10 -11.88
C ASN A 1004 -36.93 21.65 -11.60
N LYS A 1005 -36.17 21.07 -10.68
CA LYS A 1005 -34.75 21.36 -10.46
C LYS A 1005 -33.81 20.44 -11.22
N VAL A 1006 -34.26 19.22 -11.57
CA VAL A 1006 -33.43 18.21 -12.22
C VAL A 1006 -33.17 18.62 -13.67
N GLU A 1007 -31.91 18.91 -13.99
CA GLU A 1007 -31.47 19.34 -15.32
C GLU A 1007 -30.88 18.18 -16.14
N ALA A 1008 -30.30 17.17 -15.50
CA ALA A 1008 -29.56 16.12 -16.19
C ALA A 1008 -29.68 14.76 -15.49
N ILE A 1009 -29.92 13.71 -16.28
CA ILE A 1009 -30.10 12.33 -15.80
C ILE A 1009 -29.21 11.37 -16.60
N HIS A 1010 -28.56 10.45 -15.89
CA HIS A 1010 -27.82 9.31 -16.45
C HIS A 1010 -28.30 7.99 -15.82
N LEU A 1011 -28.64 7.02 -16.67
CA LEU A 1011 -29.10 5.69 -16.29
C LEU A 1011 -28.16 4.63 -16.87
N ASP A 1012 -27.40 3.92 -16.03
CA ASP A 1012 -26.52 2.82 -16.45
C ASP A 1012 -26.89 1.50 -15.75
N ILE A 1013 -27.25 0.48 -16.54
CA ILE A 1013 -27.54 -0.87 -16.02
C ILE A 1013 -26.35 -1.77 -16.34
N GLY A 1014 -25.67 -2.23 -15.29
CA GLY A 1014 -24.64 -3.26 -15.38
C GLY A 1014 -25.19 -4.56 -15.95
N VAL A 1015 -24.32 -5.34 -16.61
CA VAL A 1015 -24.63 -6.51 -17.45
C VAL A 1015 -25.36 -7.66 -16.71
N GLU A 1016 -25.60 -7.55 -15.40
CA GLU A 1016 -26.19 -8.60 -14.56
C GLU A 1016 -27.72 -8.53 -14.43
N ASP A 1017 -28.37 -7.39 -14.74
CA ASP A 1017 -29.82 -7.29 -14.77
C ASP A 1017 -30.37 -7.44 -16.19
N ILE A 1018 -30.99 -8.60 -16.45
CA ILE A 1018 -31.51 -9.02 -17.76
C ILE A 1018 -32.86 -8.32 -18.09
N SER A 1019 -33.37 -7.45 -17.22
CA SER A 1019 -34.68 -6.82 -17.37
C SER A 1019 -34.64 -5.44 -18.04
N HIS A 1020 -35.11 -5.38 -19.29
CA HIS A 1020 -35.44 -4.14 -20.00
C HIS A 1020 -36.47 -3.32 -19.22
N HIS A 1021 -36.08 -2.14 -18.74
CA HIS A 1021 -37.02 -1.20 -18.13
C HIS A 1021 -37.40 -0.12 -19.15
N GLY A 1022 -38.71 -0.05 -19.42
CA GLY A 1022 -39.32 1.00 -20.21
C GLY A 1022 -39.82 2.11 -19.29
N PHE A 1023 -39.35 3.33 -19.48
CA PHE A 1023 -39.89 4.49 -18.78
C PHE A 1023 -41.07 5.05 -19.56
N ASP A 1024 -42.24 5.12 -18.93
CA ASP A 1024 -43.40 5.83 -19.48
C ASP A 1024 -43.23 7.34 -19.34
N GLY A 1025 -43.81 8.10 -20.26
CA GLY A 1025 -43.75 9.56 -20.24
C GLY A 1025 -44.20 10.15 -18.90
N ASN A 1026 -45.16 9.53 -18.21
CA ASN A 1026 -45.64 9.94 -16.88
C ASN A 1026 -44.51 10.14 -15.86
N LYS A 1027 -43.47 9.32 -15.92
CA LYS A 1027 -42.29 9.40 -15.04
C LYS A 1027 -41.48 10.69 -15.23
N PHE A 1028 -41.70 11.43 -16.31
CA PHE A 1028 -41.04 12.70 -16.62
C PHE A 1028 -41.94 13.94 -16.44
N ASN A 1029 -43.15 13.80 -15.88
CA ASN A 1029 -44.12 14.91 -15.72
C ASN A 1029 -43.51 16.15 -15.06
N ASN A 1030 -42.75 15.94 -13.99
CA ASN A 1030 -42.24 17.01 -13.14
C ASN A 1030 -40.86 17.51 -13.57
N LEU A 1031 -40.21 16.84 -14.53
CA LEU A 1031 -38.84 17.11 -15.01
C LEU A 1031 -38.84 18.15 -16.14
N THR A 1032 -39.44 19.32 -15.89
CA THR A 1032 -39.76 20.30 -16.93
C THR A 1032 -38.56 21.02 -17.55
N ILE A 1033 -37.41 21.03 -16.86
CA ILE A 1033 -36.17 21.67 -17.33
C ILE A 1033 -35.07 20.67 -17.72
N LEU A 1034 -35.40 19.38 -17.84
CA LEU A 1034 -34.44 18.34 -18.17
C LEU A 1034 -33.84 18.60 -19.56
N ARG A 1035 -32.52 18.82 -19.59
CA ARG A 1035 -31.74 19.16 -20.79
C ARG A 1035 -30.81 18.05 -21.26
N PHE A 1036 -30.44 17.13 -20.37
CA PHE A 1036 -29.57 15.99 -20.68
C PHE A 1036 -30.21 14.71 -20.18
N LEU A 1037 -30.37 13.73 -21.07
CA LEU A 1037 -30.86 12.40 -20.73
C LEU A 1037 -29.99 11.34 -21.40
N ASP A 1038 -29.32 10.55 -20.59
CA ASP A 1038 -28.64 9.34 -21.01
C ASP A 1038 -29.38 8.12 -20.46
N LEU A 1039 -29.88 7.29 -21.39
CA LEU A 1039 -30.72 6.14 -21.08
C LEU A 1039 -29.92 4.86 -20.83
N GLY A 1040 -28.64 4.80 -21.22
CA GLY A 1040 -27.86 3.56 -21.21
C GLY A 1040 -28.57 2.42 -21.96
N ASN A 1041 -28.98 1.38 -21.23
CA ASN A 1041 -29.72 0.21 -21.75
C ASN A 1041 -31.27 0.34 -21.67
N ASN A 1042 -31.81 1.47 -21.20
CA ASN A 1042 -33.24 1.66 -20.97
C ASN A 1042 -33.97 2.23 -22.19
N ASN A 1043 -35.28 2.03 -22.26
CA ASN A 1043 -36.11 2.49 -23.38
C ASN A 1043 -37.19 3.49 -22.95
N LEU A 1044 -37.64 4.30 -23.90
CA LEU A 1044 -38.80 5.18 -23.72
C LEU A 1044 -40.04 4.46 -24.26
N VAL A 1045 -41.10 4.37 -23.46
CA VAL A 1045 -42.36 3.70 -23.84
C VAL A 1045 -43.56 4.60 -23.53
N GLY A 1046 -44.71 4.38 -24.16
CA GLY A 1046 -45.90 5.18 -23.88
C GLY A 1046 -45.87 6.57 -24.51
N ASN A 1047 -46.47 7.58 -23.86
CA ASN A 1047 -46.83 8.87 -24.47
C ASN A 1047 -45.97 10.03 -23.94
N TYR A 1048 -45.26 10.70 -24.85
CA TYR A 1048 -44.34 11.82 -24.55
C TYR A 1048 -44.83 13.19 -25.03
N LYS A 1049 -46.09 13.29 -25.48
CA LYS A 1049 -46.67 14.56 -25.95
C LYS A 1049 -46.54 15.66 -24.89
N LYS A 1050 -45.88 16.77 -25.27
CA LYS A 1050 -45.58 17.94 -24.41
C LYS A 1050 -44.62 17.67 -23.23
N ARG A 1051 -43.81 16.62 -23.30
CA ARG A 1051 -42.77 16.28 -22.29
C ARG A 1051 -41.38 16.43 -22.90
N LEU A 1052 -40.35 16.53 -22.05
CA LEU A 1052 -38.94 16.64 -22.47
C LEU A 1052 -38.67 17.78 -23.48
N LEU A 1053 -39.42 18.88 -23.39
CA LEU A 1053 -39.36 19.99 -24.35
C LEU A 1053 -38.03 20.77 -24.30
N GLU A 1054 -37.35 20.73 -23.15
CA GLU A 1054 -36.05 21.38 -22.93
C GLU A 1054 -34.86 20.47 -23.25
N LEU A 1055 -35.10 19.24 -23.71
CA LEU A 1055 -34.05 18.25 -23.91
C LEU A 1055 -33.10 18.64 -25.04
N ASN A 1056 -31.82 18.87 -24.73
CA ASN A 1056 -30.77 19.21 -25.67
C ASN A 1056 -29.89 18.01 -26.07
N TRP A 1057 -29.80 17.01 -25.20
CA TRP A 1057 -29.01 15.81 -25.42
C TRP A 1057 -29.81 14.56 -25.07
N LEU A 1058 -29.88 13.61 -26.01
CA LEU A 1058 -30.41 12.27 -25.79
C LEU A 1058 -29.33 11.24 -26.16
N SER A 1059 -28.98 10.36 -25.21
CA SER A 1059 -28.03 9.27 -25.43
C SER A 1059 -28.67 7.90 -25.21
N TYR A 1060 -28.32 6.93 -26.05
CA TYR A 1060 -28.72 5.54 -25.92
C TYR A 1060 -27.59 4.60 -26.36
N HIS A 1061 -27.20 3.69 -25.47
CA HIS A 1061 -26.07 2.79 -25.66
C HIS A 1061 -26.48 1.31 -25.60
N GLY A 1062 -27.77 1.02 -25.79
CA GLY A 1062 -28.32 -0.31 -25.57
C GLY A 1062 -28.16 -1.31 -26.72
N ASN A 1063 -28.17 -2.60 -26.35
CA ASN A 1063 -28.11 -3.73 -27.31
C ASN A 1063 -29.44 -4.01 -28.04
N TYR A 1064 -30.50 -3.27 -27.70
CA TYR A 1064 -31.87 -3.50 -28.16
C TYR A 1064 -32.37 -2.33 -29.03
N PRO A 1065 -33.47 -2.48 -29.78
CA PRO A 1065 -34.01 -1.38 -30.57
C PRO A 1065 -34.45 -0.23 -29.67
N LEU A 1066 -33.83 0.94 -29.83
CA LEU A 1066 -34.34 2.18 -29.27
C LEU A 1066 -35.72 2.45 -29.87
N ASN A 1067 -36.74 2.52 -29.03
CA ASN A 1067 -38.09 2.90 -29.45
C ASN A 1067 -38.26 4.37 -29.08
N ILE A 1068 -37.98 5.27 -30.03
CA ILE A 1068 -38.27 6.70 -29.82
C ILE A 1068 -39.77 6.88 -30.05
N PRO A 1069 -40.56 7.28 -29.03
CA PRO A 1069 -41.99 7.50 -29.19
C PRO A 1069 -42.24 8.56 -30.26
N SER A 1070 -43.16 8.28 -31.18
CA SER A 1070 -43.43 9.13 -32.36
C SER A 1070 -43.99 10.51 -31.99
N ASP A 1071 -44.42 10.69 -30.74
CA ASP A 1071 -44.92 11.92 -30.15
C ASP A 1071 -43.89 12.66 -29.26
N LEU A 1072 -42.63 12.18 -29.20
CA LEU A 1072 -41.51 12.89 -28.58
C LEU A 1072 -41.06 14.06 -29.48
N HIS A 1073 -41.57 15.25 -29.18
CA HIS A 1073 -41.26 16.48 -29.92
C HIS A 1073 -40.37 17.43 -29.10
N SER A 1074 -39.07 17.15 -29.01
CA SER A 1074 -38.10 18.14 -28.48
C SER A 1074 -37.61 19.03 -29.62
N THR A 1075 -37.95 20.31 -29.61
CA THR A 1075 -37.49 21.30 -30.59
C THR A 1075 -36.09 21.86 -30.27
N LYS A 1076 -35.51 21.46 -29.14
CA LYS A 1076 -34.23 21.95 -28.62
C LYS A 1076 -33.12 20.89 -28.66
N LEU A 1077 -33.39 19.69 -29.16
CA LEU A 1077 -32.42 18.60 -29.25
C LEU A 1077 -31.30 18.96 -30.23
N VAL A 1078 -30.05 18.92 -29.74
CA VAL A 1078 -28.85 19.30 -30.51
C VAL A 1078 -27.90 18.12 -30.67
N VAL A 1079 -27.92 17.17 -29.73
CA VAL A 1079 -27.09 15.97 -29.75
C VAL A 1079 -27.97 14.74 -29.57
N LEU A 1080 -27.89 13.84 -30.54
CA LEU A 1080 -28.42 12.49 -30.46
C LEU A 1080 -27.24 11.52 -30.54
N ASP A 1081 -26.89 10.92 -29.41
CA ASP A 1081 -25.76 9.99 -29.31
C ASP A 1081 -26.28 8.55 -29.28
N LEU A 1082 -26.00 7.81 -30.36
CA LEU A 1082 -26.34 6.38 -30.51
C LEU A 1082 -25.07 5.52 -30.61
N SER A 1083 -23.92 6.07 -30.21
CA SER A 1083 -22.65 5.34 -30.24
C SER A 1083 -22.74 4.09 -29.34
N ASN A 1084 -22.01 3.02 -29.71
CA ASN A 1084 -22.03 1.73 -29.00
C ASN A 1084 -23.39 0.99 -28.94
N SER A 1085 -24.43 1.45 -29.67
CA SER A 1085 -25.70 0.74 -29.79
C SER A 1085 -25.69 -0.32 -30.90
N SER A 1086 -26.54 -1.35 -30.77
CA SER A 1086 -26.64 -2.47 -31.75
C SER A 1086 -27.52 -2.15 -32.97
N ILE A 1087 -27.31 -0.99 -33.61
CA ILE A 1087 -28.06 -0.57 -34.82
C ILE A 1087 -27.52 -1.30 -36.06
N THR A 1088 -28.39 -2.00 -36.79
CA THR A 1088 -28.06 -2.66 -38.07
C THR A 1088 -29.05 -2.30 -39.17
N GLU A 1089 -28.62 -2.31 -40.44
CA GLU A 1089 -29.36 -1.84 -41.63
C GLU A 1089 -30.75 -2.50 -41.88
N ARG A 1090 -31.12 -3.58 -41.17
CA ARG A 1090 -32.31 -4.41 -41.47
C ARG A 1090 -33.33 -4.52 -40.33
N ARG A 1091 -33.50 -3.51 -39.48
CA ARG A 1091 -34.49 -3.56 -38.38
C ARG A 1091 -35.69 -2.63 -38.62
N PRO A 1092 -36.94 -3.08 -38.36
CA PRO A 1092 -38.14 -2.24 -38.46
C PRO A 1092 -38.12 -1.20 -37.33
N GLY A 1093 -38.10 0.08 -37.69
CA GLY A 1093 -38.00 1.22 -36.75
C GLY A 1093 -37.17 2.39 -37.31
N TRP A 1094 -36.24 2.12 -38.23
CA TRP A 1094 -35.57 3.13 -39.06
C TRP A 1094 -36.41 3.50 -40.28
N THR A 1095 -37.68 3.86 -40.08
CA THR A 1095 -38.26 4.88 -40.95
C THR A 1095 -37.70 6.20 -40.46
N PRO A 1096 -37.26 7.13 -41.33
CA PRO A 1096 -36.93 8.48 -40.92
C PRO A 1096 -38.18 9.04 -40.24
N THR A 1097 -38.23 8.92 -38.91
CA THR A 1097 -39.14 9.68 -38.07
C THR A 1097 -38.91 11.10 -38.50
N LYS A 1098 -39.98 11.79 -38.87
CA LYS A 1098 -39.95 13.23 -39.09
C LYS A 1098 -39.54 13.86 -37.76
N VAL A 1099 -38.23 13.95 -37.54
CA VAL A 1099 -37.63 14.89 -36.61
C VAL A 1099 -37.98 16.25 -37.22
N PRO A 1100 -38.72 17.13 -36.50
CA PRO A 1100 -38.99 18.47 -36.95
C PRO A 1100 -37.71 19.26 -37.26
#